data_AF-A0A5E4AI17-F1
#
_entry.id   AF-A0A5E4AI17-F1
#
_cell.length_a   1.000
_cell.length_b   1.000
_cell.length_c   1.000
_cell.angle_alpha   90.00
_cell.angle_beta   90.00
_cell.angle_gamma   90.00
#
_symmetry.space_group_name_H-M   'P 1'
#
loop_
_entity.id
_entity.type
_entity.pdbx_description
1 polymer ?
#
loop_
_entity_poly.entity_id
_entity_poly.type
_entity_poly.pdbx_seq_one_letter_code
_entity_poly.pdbx_strand_id
1 'polypeptide(L)'
;MAKRVAVVGAGVSGLASVKCCLEEGLQPTCFERSEDIGGLWRFTEHVEEGRASLYKSVVSNSSKEMSCYSDFPFPEDYPNYVPNSHFLQYLKMYANQFNLLECIQFKTTVCSVTKRPDFAVSGQWEVVTLHEGKQSSATFDAVMVCTGYLTTPYLPLDSFPGIHTFKGQYFHSRQYKYPDMFKDKRVLVVGMGNSGTDIAVEASHLAKKVFLSTTGGAWVMSRVSDSGNPWDMVFTTRFQNMFRNALPTPIVSWLLARKMNSWFDHVNYGLAPDDRVQLKEPVINDDLPGCIITGKVQIKPSIKEVKENSVLFSNTPKEEPVDIIVFATGYTFAFPFLDESVVKVEGGQASLYKYVFPAHLQKPTLAVIGLIKPFGSMIPTGEVQARWVVQVLKGLHTLPSPSVRIEEVEERKQNKPSGFGLHYCKALQSDYIEYIDELLTYINAKPNLFSLLLTDPRLALAIFFGPCSPYQFRLTGPGKWQGARNTILTQWDRTLKATKTRTREGERHTLAVRLGASAPCNEGSLSTSSLEEALLDLPPTPWPRELQSDDFGGLWKFTEDSKDGMTRVYRTLVTNVCKEMSCYSDFPFQEDYPNFMRHEKFWDYLQEFVERFDLLKYIRFKTTVCSVTKRPDFSETGQWDVVTETEGKQDRAVFDAVMVCTGHFLSPHLPLESFPGIHNFKGQILHSQEYKSPEGFQGKRVLVIGLGNTGGDIAVELGRTAAQVLLSTRTGTWVISRSSDRGYPFNMMITRRCYTFINQLLPPCFINWIQERQMSKRLNHEIYGLSITKGKKKKFIVNDELPTCILCGLVTMKTGVKGFTETSAIFEDGTVEADIDIVIFTTGYIFSFPFLEEPLQSLCRKKIFLHKWVFPSSLERATLAIIGLISLKGSILSGTELQARWATRVFKGLCKIPPPQKLMAEVTKKEELIQRGVIADATQDKLDYILYLDELAACIGAKPSLLLLLLRDPRLAWEVFFGPCTPYQYRLVGPGRWEGARNAILTQWDRTLKPLKTRVPPDTPKPASTSHCWRAWGGPVLLASLLLIYKSSLSKWMQDRLSPQLGLCFGCAPWSSWAGRLASSVAALRGGD
;
A
#
# COMPACT_ATOMS: atom_id res chain seq x y z
N MET A 1 -3.53 -13.85 56.60
CA MET A 1 -2.38 -13.81 55.67
C MET A 1 -2.89 -13.52 54.27
N ALA A 2 -2.12 -12.81 53.45
CA ALA A 2 -2.45 -12.62 52.04
C ALA A 2 -2.42 -13.97 51.32
N LYS A 3 -3.37 -14.23 50.39
CA LYS A 3 -3.41 -15.50 49.65
C LYS A 3 -2.22 -15.60 48.70
N ARG A 4 -1.57 -16.76 48.68
CA ARG A 4 -0.48 -17.10 47.78
C ARG A 4 -1.02 -17.61 46.45
N VAL A 5 -0.65 -16.98 45.34
CA VAL A 5 -1.15 -17.33 44.00
C VAL A 5 0.01 -17.78 43.11
N ALA A 6 -0.05 -18.98 42.55
CA ALA A 6 0.89 -19.41 41.53
C ALA A 6 0.43 -18.89 40.16
N VAL A 7 1.33 -18.26 39.40
CA VAL A 7 1.08 -17.82 38.02
C VAL A 7 1.97 -18.63 37.08
N VAL A 8 1.37 -19.34 36.12
CA VAL A 8 2.11 -20.23 35.21
C VAL A 8 2.37 -19.53 33.86
N GLY A 9 3.60 -19.06 33.67
CA GLY A 9 4.09 -18.34 32.48
C GLY A 9 4.08 -16.82 32.65
N ALA A 10 5.14 -16.16 32.17
CA ALA A 10 5.36 -14.70 32.17
C ALA A 10 5.16 -14.07 30.77
N GLY A 11 4.22 -14.61 30.00
CA GLY A 11 3.69 -13.94 28.81
C GLY A 11 2.82 -12.73 29.17
N VAL A 12 2.16 -12.13 28.17
CA VAL A 12 1.21 -11.01 28.36
C VAL A 12 0.19 -11.30 29.49
N SER A 13 -0.46 -12.46 29.43
CA SER A 13 -1.46 -12.86 30.42
C SER A 13 -0.85 -13.04 31.81
N GLY A 14 0.39 -13.51 31.88
CA GLY A 14 1.14 -13.69 33.13
C GLY A 14 1.47 -12.37 33.79
N LEU A 15 2.06 -11.43 33.05
CA LEU A 15 2.37 -10.08 33.54
C LEU A 15 1.12 -9.37 34.04
N ALA A 16 0.01 -9.46 33.30
CA ALA A 16 -1.27 -8.91 33.72
C ALA A 16 -1.76 -9.53 35.03
N SER A 17 -1.62 -10.86 35.16
CA SER A 17 -2.04 -11.62 36.35
C SER A 17 -1.21 -11.26 37.58
N VAL A 18 0.12 -11.16 37.45
CA VAL A 18 1.02 -10.71 38.54
C VAL A 18 0.64 -9.30 38.98
N LYS A 19 0.48 -8.37 38.03
CA LYS A 19 0.10 -6.99 38.34
C LYS A 19 -1.24 -6.91 39.05
N CYS A 20 -2.27 -7.62 38.55
CA CYS A 20 -3.58 -7.64 39.17
C CYS A 20 -3.57 -8.28 40.57
N CYS A 21 -2.72 -9.30 40.79
CA CYS A 21 -2.54 -9.90 42.11
C CYS A 21 -1.97 -8.88 43.10
N LEU A 22 -0.89 -8.18 42.72
CA LEU A 22 -0.27 -7.15 43.56
C LEU A 22 -1.24 -6.00 43.84
N GLU A 23 -1.98 -5.54 42.82
CA GLU A 23 -2.97 -4.48 42.93
C GLU A 23 -4.10 -4.81 43.92
N GLU A 24 -4.49 -6.08 44.02
CA GLU A 24 -5.50 -6.55 44.99
C GLU A 24 -4.92 -7.02 46.33
N GLY A 25 -3.62 -6.88 46.55
CA GLY A 25 -2.95 -7.27 47.80
C GLY A 25 -2.80 -8.79 47.99
N LEU A 26 -2.74 -9.55 46.89
CA LEU A 26 -2.37 -10.97 46.89
C LEU A 26 -0.85 -11.14 46.76
N GLN A 27 -0.33 -12.34 47.02
CA GLN A 27 1.10 -12.66 46.90
C GLN A 27 1.34 -13.59 45.71
N PRO A 28 1.63 -13.05 44.51
CA PRO A 28 1.90 -13.88 43.33
C PRO A 28 3.32 -14.46 43.36
N THR A 29 3.46 -15.69 42.87
CA THR A 29 4.73 -16.28 42.44
C THR A 29 4.56 -16.79 41.02
N CYS A 30 5.27 -16.18 40.08
CA CYS A 30 5.18 -16.50 38.66
C CYS A 30 6.33 -17.41 38.26
N PHE A 31 6.01 -18.52 37.60
CA PHE A 31 6.98 -19.48 37.09
C PHE A 31 7.07 -19.35 35.57
N GLU A 32 8.25 -18.94 35.07
CA GLU A 32 8.52 -18.82 33.64
C GLU A 32 9.55 -19.87 33.23
N ARG A 33 9.18 -20.69 32.23
CA ARG A 33 10.03 -21.77 31.74
C ARG A 33 11.28 -21.26 31.02
N SER A 34 11.18 -20.11 30.36
CA SER A 34 12.26 -19.49 29.60
C SER A 34 13.04 -18.48 30.46
N GLU A 35 14.04 -17.83 29.88
CA GLU A 35 14.98 -16.96 30.58
C GLU A 35 14.53 -15.50 30.74
N ASP A 36 13.43 -15.10 30.08
CA ASP A 36 12.95 -13.71 30.06
C ASP A 36 11.44 -13.67 29.79
N ILE A 37 10.81 -12.52 30.06
CA ILE A 37 9.37 -12.31 29.91
C ILE A 37 8.91 -12.18 28.45
N GLY A 38 7.59 -12.09 28.25
CA GLY A 38 6.97 -11.68 26.99
C GLY A 38 6.43 -12.84 26.15
N GLY A 39 6.89 -14.08 26.39
CA GLY A 39 6.35 -15.28 25.75
C GLY A 39 6.46 -15.21 24.22
N LEU A 40 5.33 -15.06 23.53
CA LEU A 40 5.26 -14.94 22.06
C LEU A 40 6.04 -13.73 21.52
N TRP A 41 5.96 -12.59 22.20
CA TRP A 41 6.52 -11.33 21.71
C TRP A 41 8.04 -11.22 21.86
N ARG A 42 8.67 -12.16 22.58
CA ARG A 42 10.13 -12.28 22.64
C ARG A 42 10.64 -13.06 21.44
N PHE A 43 11.01 -12.37 20.37
CA PHE A 43 11.65 -13.02 19.23
C PHE A 43 12.98 -13.66 19.63
N THR A 44 13.20 -14.89 19.17
CA THR A 44 14.47 -15.63 19.30
C THR A 44 14.78 -16.33 17.99
N GLU A 45 16.07 -16.50 17.70
CA GLU A 45 16.56 -17.18 16.49
C GLU A 45 16.09 -18.64 16.46
N HIS A 46 16.19 -19.33 17.61
CA HIS A 46 15.81 -20.72 17.73
C HIS A 46 14.37 -20.88 18.25
N VAL A 47 13.73 -21.98 17.84
CA VAL A 47 12.42 -22.38 18.34
C VAL A 47 12.60 -23.06 19.69
N GLU A 48 12.12 -22.42 20.76
CA GLU A 48 12.12 -23.02 22.09
C GLU A 48 10.87 -23.91 22.27
N GLU A 49 11.06 -25.14 22.74
CA GLU A 49 9.95 -26.04 23.04
C GLU A 49 9.03 -25.48 24.12
N GLY A 50 7.73 -25.68 23.94
CA GLY A 50 6.67 -25.22 24.84
C GLY A 50 6.56 -23.70 25.05
N ARG A 51 7.31 -22.88 24.30
CA ARG A 51 7.06 -21.45 24.09
C ARG A 51 6.57 -21.22 22.66
N ALA A 52 5.70 -20.24 22.45
CA ALA A 52 5.24 -19.90 21.10
C ALA A 52 6.40 -19.28 20.29
N SER A 53 6.47 -19.58 19.00
CA SER A 53 7.53 -19.08 18.11
C SER A 53 6.99 -17.95 17.23
N LEU A 54 7.88 -17.02 16.88
CA LEU A 54 7.59 -15.86 16.04
C LEU A 54 8.65 -15.74 14.94
N TYR A 55 8.24 -15.28 13.75
CA TYR A 55 9.16 -14.86 12.69
C TYR A 55 9.55 -13.39 12.85
N LYS A 56 10.70 -13.00 12.29
CA LYS A 56 11.37 -11.74 12.64
C LYS A 56 10.55 -10.48 12.33
N SER A 57 9.81 -10.51 11.22
CA SER A 57 9.11 -9.35 10.65
C SER A 57 7.71 -9.10 11.23
N VAL A 58 7.26 -9.86 12.24
CA VAL A 58 5.92 -9.67 12.81
C VAL A 58 5.73 -8.25 13.36
N VAL A 59 4.64 -7.64 12.89
CA VAL A 59 4.08 -6.38 13.38
C VAL A 59 2.66 -6.64 13.91
N SER A 60 2.26 -5.96 14.97
CA SER A 60 0.90 -6.12 15.52
C SER A 60 -0.16 -5.92 14.45
N ASN A 61 -1.28 -6.63 14.60
CA ASN A 61 -2.47 -6.48 13.77
C ASN A 61 -3.56 -5.65 14.48
N SER A 62 -3.32 -5.25 15.73
CA SER A 62 -4.08 -4.27 16.50
C SER A 62 -3.21 -3.04 16.79
N SER A 63 -3.83 -1.88 16.86
CA SER A 63 -3.15 -0.59 17.01
C SER A 63 -2.73 -0.33 18.45
N LYS A 64 -1.72 0.51 18.64
CA LYS A 64 -1.09 0.78 19.95
C LYS A 64 -2.11 1.21 21.01
N GLU A 65 -3.00 2.16 20.67
CA GLU A 65 -4.00 2.69 21.60
C GLU A 65 -5.14 1.70 21.89
N MET A 66 -5.28 0.64 21.09
CA MET A 66 -6.30 -0.42 21.24
C MET A 66 -5.73 -1.71 21.85
N SER A 67 -4.40 -1.81 21.98
CA SER A 67 -3.70 -3.03 22.37
C SER A 67 -2.74 -2.87 23.55
N CYS A 68 -2.82 -1.76 24.28
CA CYS A 68 -2.09 -1.57 25.54
C CYS A 68 -2.85 -2.13 26.75
N TYR A 69 -2.17 -2.25 27.88
CA TYR A 69 -2.82 -2.37 29.20
C TYR A 69 -3.59 -1.09 29.53
N SER A 70 -4.72 -1.24 30.22
CA SER A 70 -5.71 -0.18 30.44
C SER A 70 -5.22 1.02 31.25
N ASP A 71 -4.13 0.88 31.99
CA ASP A 71 -3.50 1.92 32.82
C ASP A 71 -2.05 2.23 32.41
N PHE A 72 -1.61 1.75 31.24
CA PHE A 72 -0.25 1.94 30.75
C PHE A 72 -0.21 2.08 29.22
N PRO A 73 -0.40 3.29 28.67
CA PRO A 73 -0.36 3.51 27.22
C PRO A 73 1.03 3.21 26.63
N PHE A 74 1.09 2.88 25.34
CA PHE A 74 2.38 2.83 24.63
C PHE A 74 3.02 4.22 24.59
N PRO A 75 4.36 4.29 24.45
CA PRO A 75 5.06 5.56 24.18
C PRO A 75 4.48 6.30 22.96
N GLU A 76 4.49 7.63 23.00
CA GLU A 76 3.85 8.45 21.98
C GLU A 76 4.54 8.34 20.61
N ASP A 77 5.86 8.13 20.61
CA ASP A 77 6.74 7.99 19.46
C ASP A 77 6.66 6.61 18.79
N TYR A 78 6.07 5.61 19.45
CA TYR A 78 5.90 4.29 18.86
C TYR A 78 4.93 4.31 17.67
N PRO A 79 5.19 3.49 16.63
CA PRO A 79 4.29 3.36 15.49
C PRO A 79 2.93 2.84 15.91
N ASN A 80 1.91 3.10 15.09
CA ASN A 80 0.54 2.69 15.41
C ASN A 80 0.38 1.17 15.41
N TYR A 81 1.10 0.46 14.56
CA TYR A 81 1.25 -0.99 14.66
C TYR A 81 2.70 -1.29 14.99
N VAL A 82 2.90 -2.03 16.08
CA VAL A 82 4.19 -2.15 16.74
C VAL A 82 4.90 -3.42 16.30
N PRO A 83 6.16 -3.34 15.81
CA PRO A 83 7.00 -4.51 15.59
C PRO A 83 7.22 -5.30 16.89
N ASN A 84 7.47 -6.60 16.78
CA ASN A 84 7.66 -7.47 17.94
C ASN A 84 8.77 -7.00 18.91
N SER A 85 9.84 -6.38 18.42
CA SER A 85 10.91 -5.81 19.24
C SER A 85 10.41 -4.67 20.13
N HIS A 86 9.69 -3.69 19.56
CA HIS A 86 9.06 -2.61 20.30
C HIS A 86 7.96 -3.12 21.23
N PHE A 87 7.20 -4.14 20.82
CA PHE A 87 6.21 -4.77 21.69
C PHE A 87 6.85 -5.36 22.95
N LEU A 88 7.95 -6.12 22.79
CA LEU A 88 8.70 -6.66 23.93
C LEU A 88 9.23 -5.54 24.83
N GLN A 89 9.74 -4.45 24.26
CA GLN A 89 10.21 -3.30 25.03
C GLN A 89 9.08 -2.69 25.87
N TYR A 90 7.88 -2.53 25.31
CA TYR A 90 6.69 -2.10 26.06
C TYR A 90 6.35 -3.06 27.22
N LEU A 91 6.43 -4.38 27.01
CA LEU A 91 6.19 -5.35 28.08
C LEU A 91 7.25 -5.27 29.20
N LYS A 92 8.51 -5.01 28.84
CA LYS A 92 9.58 -4.74 29.81
C LYS A 92 9.36 -3.43 30.57
N MET A 93 8.92 -2.38 29.89
CA MET A 93 8.52 -1.12 30.54
C MET A 93 7.39 -1.33 31.53
N TYR A 94 6.36 -2.10 31.16
CA TYR A 94 5.25 -2.46 32.05
C TYR A 94 5.73 -3.25 33.28
N ALA A 95 6.55 -4.29 33.05
CA ALA A 95 7.10 -5.10 34.14
C ALA A 95 7.95 -4.28 35.12
N ASN A 96 8.75 -3.34 34.61
CA ASN A 96 9.57 -2.45 35.45
C ASN A 96 8.72 -1.42 36.20
N GLN A 97 7.78 -0.76 35.52
CA GLN A 97 6.93 0.29 36.10
C GLN A 97 6.13 -0.21 37.31
N PHE A 98 5.67 -1.45 37.26
CA PHE A 98 4.85 -2.06 38.32
C PHE A 98 5.65 -3.05 39.20
N ASN A 99 6.98 -3.07 39.08
CA ASN A 99 7.89 -3.94 39.83
C ASN A 99 7.50 -5.44 39.79
N LEU A 100 7.11 -5.95 38.62
CA LEU A 100 6.60 -7.31 38.46
C LEU A 100 7.71 -8.35 38.46
N LEU A 101 8.94 -7.96 38.11
CA LEU A 101 10.07 -8.88 37.92
C LEU A 101 10.45 -9.63 39.21
N GLU A 102 10.27 -9.02 40.38
CA GLU A 102 10.55 -9.66 41.69
C GLU A 102 9.67 -10.89 41.95
N CYS A 103 8.50 -10.95 41.31
CA CYS A 103 7.57 -12.07 41.47
C CYS A 103 7.87 -13.22 40.50
N ILE A 104 8.83 -13.09 39.59
CA ILE A 104 9.04 -14.04 38.47
C ILE A 104 10.29 -14.88 38.71
N GLN A 105 10.12 -16.19 38.64
CA GLN A 105 11.18 -17.19 38.66
C GLN A 105 11.39 -17.71 37.24
N PHE A 106 12.48 -17.28 36.60
CA PHE A 106 12.87 -17.73 35.26
C PHE A 106 13.47 -19.13 35.28
N LYS A 107 13.56 -19.76 34.10
CA LYS A 107 14.07 -21.13 33.92
C LYS A 107 13.40 -22.14 34.86
N THR A 108 12.15 -21.90 35.21
CA THR A 108 11.38 -22.68 36.18
C THR A 108 10.13 -23.21 35.52
N THR A 109 10.18 -24.47 35.10
CA THR A 109 9.08 -25.13 34.39
C THR A 109 8.11 -25.74 35.39
N VAL A 110 6.82 -25.44 35.26
CA VAL A 110 5.78 -26.13 36.04
C VAL A 110 5.54 -27.52 35.44
N CYS A 111 5.80 -28.56 36.22
CA CYS A 111 5.67 -29.96 35.81
C CYS A 111 4.28 -30.51 36.11
N SER A 112 3.71 -30.18 37.26
CA SER A 112 2.35 -30.60 37.63
C SER A 112 1.69 -29.59 38.58
N VAL A 113 0.37 -29.52 38.49
CA VAL A 113 -0.52 -28.77 39.38
C VAL A 113 -1.64 -29.69 39.82
N THR A 114 -1.59 -30.13 41.07
CA THR A 114 -2.50 -31.14 41.62
C THR A 114 -3.33 -30.58 42.76
N LYS A 115 -4.59 -31.04 42.88
CA LYS A 115 -5.44 -30.73 44.03
C LYS A 115 -4.81 -31.34 45.28
N ARG A 116 -4.72 -30.58 46.37
CA ARG A 116 -4.34 -31.18 47.66
C ARG A 116 -5.41 -32.17 48.15
N PRO A 117 -5.06 -33.16 49.00
CA PRO A 117 -6.05 -34.09 49.56
C PRO A 117 -7.21 -33.39 50.29
N ASP A 118 -6.96 -32.23 50.89
CA ASP A 118 -7.95 -31.41 51.60
C ASP A 118 -8.65 -30.34 50.73
N PHE A 119 -8.52 -30.40 49.40
CA PHE A 119 -9.00 -29.37 48.46
C PHE A 119 -10.47 -28.99 48.63
N ALA A 120 -11.34 -29.95 48.97
CA ALA A 120 -12.77 -29.68 49.18
C ALA A 120 -13.01 -28.62 50.28
N VAL A 121 -12.09 -28.54 51.25
CA VAL A 121 -12.11 -27.54 52.33
C VAL A 121 -11.13 -26.40 52.03
N SER A 122 -9.86 -26.72 51.76
CA SER A 122 -8.76 -25.76 51.62
C SER A 122 -8.79 -24.98 50.31
N GLY A 123 -9.23 -25.63 49.21
CA GLY A 123 -9.12 -25.11 47.85
C GLY A 123 -7.69 -24.98 47.33
N GLN A 124 -6.70 -25.56 48.02
CA GLN A 124 -5.27 -25.37 47.73
C GLN A 124 -4.71 -26.35 46.70
N TRP A 125 -3.65 -25.91 46.03
CA TRP A 125 -2.97 -26.65 44.99
C TRP A 125 -1.52 -26.95 45.39
N GLU A 126 -1.05 -28.13 45.04
CA GLU A 126 0.37 -28.46 45.04
C GLU A 126 0.94 -28.20 43.64
N VAL A 127 2.01 -27.41 43.56
CA VAL A 127 2.66 -27.03 42.30
C VAL A 127 4.08 -27.57 42.32
N VAL A 128 4.36 -28.52 41.43
CA VAL A 128 5.70 -29.09 41.24
C VAL A 128 6.39 -28.34 40.12
N THR A 129 7.59 -27.83 40.41
CA THR A 129 8.41 -27.07 39.46
C THR A 129 9.77 -27.73 39.28
N LEU A 130 10.36 -27.54 38.10
CA LEU A 130 11.69 -27.99 37.74
C LEU A 130 12.56 -26.77 37.42
N HIS A 131 13.65 -26.61 38.18
CA HIS A 131 14.65 -25.57 37.99
C HIS A 131 16.05 -26.20 38.02
N GLU A 132 16.84 -26.01 36.98
CA GLU A 132 18.20 -26.56 36.85
C GLU A 132 18.29 -28.08 37.15
N GLY A 133 17.30 -28.86 36.68
CA GLY A 133 17.23 -30.31 36.91
C GLY A 133 16.73 -30.73 38.30
N LYS A 134 16.53 -29.79 39.22
CA LYS A 134 16.00 -30.04 40.56
C LYS A 134 14.49 -29.80 40.61
N GLN A 135 13.73 -30.81 41.03
CA GLN A 135 12.31 -30.66 41.30
C GLN A 135 12.08 -30.08 42.70
N SER A 136 11.12 -29.18 42.81
CA SER A 136 10.63 -28.65 44.08
C SER A 136 9.11 -28.58 44.07
N SER A 137 8.48 -28.83 45.22
CA SER A 137 7.03 -28.74 45.40
C SER A 137 6.71 -27.59 46.35
N ALA A 138 5.66 -26.83 46.04
CA ALA A 138 5.15 -25.76 46.90
C ALA A 138 3.62 -25.69 46.85
N THR A 139 3.03 -25.37 48.00
CA THR A 139 1.59 -25.18 48.15
C THR A 139 1.17 -23.74 47.87
N PHE A 140 0.06 -23.59 47.13
CA PHE A 140 -0.55 -22.30 46.80
C PHE A 140 -2.06 -22.31 47.08
N ASP A 141 -2.60 -21.15 47.44
CA ASP A 141 -4.04 -20.96 47.69
C ASP A 141 -4.86 -20.90 46.39
N ALA A 142 -4.22 -20.49 45.30
CA ALA A 142 -4.83 -20.45 43.98
C ALA A 142 -3.78 -20.53 42.86
N VAL A 143 -4.24 -20.86 41.65
CA VAL A 143 -3.40 -20.97 40.45
C VAL A 143 -4.02 -20.20 39.27
N MET A 144 -3.22 -19.37 38.61
CA MET A 144 -3.56 -18.68 37.36
C MET A 144 -2.69 -19.23 36.23
N VAL A 145 -3.29 -19.88 35.24
CA VAL A 145 -2.59 -20.49 34.10
C VAL A 145 -2.52 -19.51 32.94
N CYS A 146 -1.32 -19.15 32.52
CA CYS A 146 -1.05 -18.11 31.52
C CYS A 146 -0.16 -18.61 30.37
N THR A 147 -0.23 -19.89 30.05
CA THR A 147 0.63 -20.55 29.05
C THR A 147 0.30 -20.22 27.59
N GLY A 148 -0.87 -19.61 27.34
CA GLY A 148 -1.38 -19.35 26.00
C GLY A 148 -1.73 -20.63 25.23
N TYR A 149 -1.96 -20.49 23.91
CA TYR A 149 -2.44 -21.59 23.05
C TYR A 149 -1.77 -21.69 21.67
N LEU A 150 -0.79 -20.84 21.36
CA LEU A 150 -0.10 -20.80 20.06
C LEU A 150 1.25 -21.53 20.10
N THR A 151 1.35 -22.59 20.90
CA THR A 151 2.59 -23.33 21.14
C THR A 151 2.64 -24.61 20.29
N THR A 152 1.66 -25.49 20.43
CA THR A 152 1.68 -26.81 19.77
C THR A 152 1.24 -26.69 18.30
N PRO A 153 2.10 -26.99 17.32
CA PRO A 153 1.75 -26.87 15.90
C PRO A 153 0.70 -27.91 15.50
N TYR A 154 -0.27 -27.51 14.68
CA TYR A 154 -1.24 -28.43 14.09
C TYR A 154 -0.82 -28.77 12.66
N LEU A 155 -0.32 -30.00 12.44
CA LEU A 155 0.20 -30.45 11.14
C LEU A 155 -0.48 -31.76 10.69
N PRO A 156 -1.67 -31.69 10.08
CA PRO A 156 -2.44 -32.86 9.68
C PRO A 156 -1.93 -33.44 8.35
N LEU A 157 -0.79 -34.16 8.38
CA LEU A 157 -0.16 -34.71 7.17
C LEU A 157 -1.08 -35.67 6.39
N ASP A 158 -1.97 -36.38 7.07
CA ASP A 158 -2.95 -37.29 6.46
C ASP A 158 -3.93 -36.58 5.51
N SER A 159 -4.11 -35.26 5.68
CA SER A 159 -4.95 -34.44 4.79
C SER A 159 -4.25 -34.05 3.48
N PHE A 160 -2.98 -34.43 3.30
CA PHE A 160 -2.17 -34.07 2.12
C PHE A 160 -1.60 -35.34 1.47
N PRO A 161 -2.39 -36.04 0.63
CA PRO A 161 -1.96 -37.27 -0.02
C PRO A 161 -0.65 -37.09 -0.78
N GLY A 162 0.27 -38.04 -0.62
CA GLY A 162 1.57 -38.03 -1.32
C GLY A 162 2.64 -37.13 -0.69
N ILE A 163 2.35 -36.42 0.41
CA ILE A 163 3.34 -35.53 1.07
C ILE A 163 4.65 -36.24 1.45
N HIS A 164 4.60 -37.51 1.83
CA HIS A 164 5.78 -38.32 2.16
C HIS A 164 6.71 -38.59 0.96
N THR A 165 6.21 -38.44 -0.26
CA THR A 165 6.99 -38.60 -1.50
C THR A 165 7.69 -37.31 -1.93
N PHE A 166 7.33 -36.16 -1.35
CA PHE A 166 7.89 -34.87 -1.69
C PHE A 166 9.37 -34.79 -1.32
N LYS A 167 10.21 -34.51 -2.32
CA LYS A 167 11.68 -34.41 -2.19
C LYS A 167 12.15 -33.03 -1.77
N GLY A 168 11.29 -32.01 -1.90
CA GLY A 168 11.55 -30.65 -1.42
C GLY A 168 11.40 -30.50 0.10
N GLN A 169 11.66 -29.30 0.61
CA GLN A 169 11.56 -29.03 2.05
C GLN A 169 10.12 -28.70 2.44
N TYR A 170 9.65 -29.22 3.58
CA TYR A 170 8.40 -28.73 4.18
C TYR A 170 8.50 -28.57 5.70
N PHE A 171 7.75 -27.61 6.23
CA PHE A 171 7.73 -27.31 7.67
C PHE A 171 6.46 -26.54 8.05
N HIS A 172 6.13 -26.50 9.34
CA HIS A 172 5.02 -25.71 9.87
C HIS A 172 5.45 -24.24 10.09
N SER A 173 4.51 -23.30 10.05
CA SER A 173 4.79 -21.87 10.24
C SER A 173 5.53 -21.53 11.55
N ARG A 174 5.42 -22.39 12.57
CA ARG A 174 6.16 -22.30 13.85
C ARG A 174 7.69 -22.29 13.66
N GLN A 175 8.19 -23.02 12.66
CA GLN A 175 9.62 -23.15 12.36
C GLN A 175 10.16 -21.97 11.55
N TYR A 176 9.29 -21.16 10.94
CA TYR A 176 9.69 -20.04 10.11
C TYR A 176 10.32 -18.90 10.92
N LYS A 177 11.38 -18.28 10.38
CA LYS A 177 12.12 -17.17 11.01
C LYS A 177 12.46 -16.03 10.06
N TYR A 178 13.09 -16.37 8.93
CA TYR A 178 13.59 -15.43 7.93
C TYR A 178 13.25 -15.89 6.51
N PRO A 179 13.05 -14.94 5.58
CA PRO A 179 12.66 -15.25 4.22
C PRO A 179 13.80 -15.73 3.32
N ASP A 180 15.07 -15.60 3.74
CA ASP A 180 16.26 -15.91 2.93
C ASP A 180 16.24 -17.32 2.34
N MET A 181 15.65 -18.30 3.05
CA MET A 181 15.49 -19.68 2.58
C MET A 181 14.63 -19.81 1.32
N PHE A 182 13.82 -18.79 1.00
CA PHE A 182 12.95 -18.76 -0.15
C PHE A 182 13.60 -18.16 -1.40
N LYS A 183 14.82 -17.64 -1.31
CA LYS A 183 15.52 -16.97 -2.42
C LYS A 183 15.53 -17.87 -3.67
N ASP A 184 14.96 -17.35 -4.76
CA ASP A 184 14.84 -18.03 -6.06
C ASP A 184 14.07 -19.36 -6.06
N LYS A 185 13.37 -19.70 -4.97
CA LYS A 185 12.55 -20.93 -4.85
C LYS A 185 11.11 -20.74 -5.31
N ARG A 186 10.44 -21.86 -5.58
CA ARG A 186 8.99 -21.96 -5.76
C ARG A 186 8.36 -22.41 -4.46
N VAL A 187 7.63 -21.50 -3.81
CA VAL A 187 7.09 -21.71 -2.46
C VAL A 187 5.59 -21.92 -2.51
N LEU A 188 5.10 -22.93 -1.81
CA LEU A 188 3.68 -23.14 -1.55
C LEU A 188 3.39 -22.91 -0.07
N VAL A 189 2.56 -21.93 0.25
CA VAL A 189 2.04 -21.74 1.61
C VAL A 189 0.63 -22.31 1.71
N VAL A 190 0.40 -23.16 2.70
CA VAL A 190 -0.85 -23.89 2.90
C VAL A 190 -1.59 -23.31 4.10
N GLY A 191 -2.80 -22.79 3.85
CA GLY A 191 -3.65 -22.17 4.87
C GLY A 191 -3.55 -20.65 4.86
N MET A 192 -4.71 -19.99 4.77
CA MET A 192 -4.83 -18.54 4.68
C MET A 192 -5.18 -17.91 6.03
N GLY A 193 -4.43 -18.28 7.07
CA GLY A 193 -4.42 -17.53 8.33
C GLY A 193 -3.54 -16.28 8.22
N ASN A 194 -3.53 -15.44 9.27
CA ASN A 194 -2.64 -14.26 9.32
C ASN A 194 -1.18 -14.65 9.07
N SER A 195 -0.66 -15.66 9.77
CA SER A 195 0.73 -16.14 9.55
C SER A 195 0.97 -16.67 8.14
N GLY A 196 0.04 -17.43 7.56
CA GLY A 196 0.22 -17.97 6.20
C GLY A 196 0.25 -16.87 5.15
N THR A 197 -0.55 -15.83 5.35
CA THR A 197 -0.61 -14.68 4.44
C THR A 197 0.65 -13.83 4.56
N ASP A 198 1.08 -13.51 5.78
CA ASP A 198 2.31 -12.75 6.04
C ASP A 198 3.54 -13.48 5.48
N ILE A 199 3.66 -14.80 5.72
CA ILE A 199 4.76 -15.62 5.17
C ILE A 199 4.71 -15.65 3.64
N ALA A 200 3.52 -15.79 3.03
CA ALA A 200 3.40 -15.82 1.58
C ALA A 200 3.80 -14.47 0.94
N VAL A 201 3.41 -13.36 1.55
CA VAL A 201 3.83 -12.02 1.12
C VAL A 201 5.33 -11.85 1.29
N GLU A 202 5.88 -12.22 2.46
CA GLU A 202 7.30 -12.07 2.75
C GLU A 202 8.17 -12.91 1.81
N ALA A 203 7.79 -14.16 1.59
CA ALA A 203 8.41 -15.04 0.60
C ALA A 203 8.36 -14.44 -0.81
N SER A 204 7.29 -13.71 -1.16
CA SER A 204 7.11 -13.16 -2.50
C SER A 204 8.13 -12.09 -2.89
N HIS A 205 8.86 -11.53 -1.91
CA HIS A 205 9.93 -10.56 -2.17
C HIS A 205 11.20 -11.24 -2.72
N LEU A 206 11.52 -12.46 -2.27
CA LEU A 206 12.77 -13.18 -2.61
C LEU A 206 12.53 -14.41 -3.50
N ALA A 207 11.35 -15.02 -3.43
CA ALA A 207 11.01 -16.22 -4.16
C ALA A 207 10.79 -15.96 -5.65
N LYS A 208 11.10 -16.97 -6.45
CA LYS A 208 10.78 -16.99 -7.89
C LYS A 208 9.28 -17.02 -8.13
N LYS A 209 8.54 -17.77 -7.29
CA LYS A 209 7.08 -17.84 -7.33
C LYS A 209 6.51 -18.26 -5.98
N VAL A 210 5.39 -17.65 -5.59
CA VAL A 210 4.63 -18.06 -4.40
C VAL A 210 3.21 -18.46 -4.76
N PHE A 211 2.77 -19.59 -4.24
CA PHE A 211 1.40 -20.06 -4.26
C PHE A 211 0.83 -20.01 -2.83
N LEU A 212 -0.39 -19.50 -2.67
CA LEU A 212 -1.10 -19.49 -1.39
C LEU A 212 -2.36 -20.33 -1.52
N SER A 213 -2.34 -21.54 -0.94
CA SER A 213 -3.43 -22.51 -1.01
C SER A 213 -4.44 -22.28 0.11
N THR A 214 -5.72 -22.16 -0.25
CA THR A 214 -6.83 -22.03 0.68
C THR A 214 -8.00 -22.96 0.31
N THR A 215 -8.59 -23.59 1.33
CA THR A 215 -9.80 -24.42 1.16
C THR A 215 -11.04 -23.54 1.09
N GLY A 216 -11.31 -22.78 2.15
CA GLY A 216 -12.58 -22.07 2.33
C GLY A 216 -12.58 -20.57 2.04
N GLY A 217 -11.46 -19.98 1.57
CA GLY A 217 -11.30 -18.53 1.43
C GLY A 217 -11.33 -17.77 2.76
N ALA A 218 -11.08 -16.45 2.71
CA ALA A 218 -11.20 -15.54 3.85
C ALA A 218 -11.36 -14.10 3.36
N TRP A 219 -12.04 -13.28 4.16
CA TRP A 219 -11.99 -11.83 3.98
C TRP A 219 -10.60 -11.32 4.34
N VAL A 220 -10.08 -10.39 3.56
CA VAL A 220 -8.79 -9.74 3.78
C VAL A 220 -9.02 -8.24 3.95
N MET A 221 -8.38 -7.68 4.96
CA MET A 221 -8.45 -6.26 5.29
C MET A 221 -7.07 -5.70 5.62
N SER A 222 -6.93 -4.39 5.44
CA SER A 222 -5.70 -3.66 5.73
C SER A 222 -5.74 -3.09 7.15
N ARG A 223 -4.54 -2.93 7.74
CA ARG A 223 -4.28 -2.10 8.91
C ARG A 223 -4.66 -0.64 8.67
N VAL A 224 -4.54 -0.18 7.42
CA VAL A 224 -4.93 1.15 6.93
C VAL A 224 -6.43 1.13 6.57
N SER A 225 -7.25 1.79 7.38
CA SER A 225 -8.69 1.92 7.18
C SER A 225 -9.06 3.31 6.63
N ASP A 226 -10.32 3.70 6.79
CA ASP A 226 -10.88 4.97 6.31
C ASP A 226 -10.01 6.17 6.70
N SER A 227 -9.65 7.01 5.71
CA SER A 227 -8.75 8.17 5.85
C SER A 227 -7.34 7.86 6.37
N GLY A 228 -6.91 6.60 6.31
CA GLY A 228 -5.59 6.16 6.78
C GLY A 228 -5.51 5.94 8.29
N ASN A 229 -6.65 5.86 9.00
CA ASN A 229 -6.67 5.54 10.43
C ASN A 229 -6.51 4.03 10.68
N PRO A 230 -6.04 3.62 11.87
CA PRO A 230 -6.02 2.20 12.24
C PRO A 230 -7.43 1.57 12.20
N TRP A 231 -7.52 0.33 11.69
CA TRP A 231 -8.81 -0.31 11.43
C TRP A 231 -9.64 -0.54 12.69
N ASP A 232 -9.00 -0.93 13.78
CA ASP A 232 -9.65 -1.27 15.05
C ASP A 232 -10.16 -0.02 15.77
N MET A 233 -9.47 1.11 15.67
CA MET A 233 -9.95 2.39 16.19
C MET A 233 -11.24 2.88 15.48
N VAL A 234 -11.45 2.46 14.22
CA VAL A 234 -12.66 2.81 13.44
C VAL A 234 -13.74 1.74 13.56
N PHE A 235 -13.36 0.46 13.60
CA PHE A 235 -14.28 -0.67 13.59
C PHE A 235 -14.78 -1.04 15.00
N THR A 236 -13.91 -1.00 15.99
CA THR A 236 -14.17 -1.45 17.37
C THR A 236 -14.57 -0.26 18.24
N THR A 237 -15.71 0.35 17.91
CA THR A 237 -16.36 1.41 18.70
C THR A 237 -17.65 0.88 19.32
N ARG A 238 -18.07 1.45 20.46
CA ARG A 238 -19.31 1.03 21.14
C ARG A 238 -20.54 1.24 20.26
N PHE A 239 -20.63 2.38 19.58
CA PHE A 239 -21.71 2.68 18.64
C PHE A 239 -21.77 1.68 17.48
N GLN A 240 -20.64 1.39 16.83
CA GLN A 240 -20.61 0.42 15.72
C GLN A 240 -20.94 -0.99 16.20
N ASN A 241 -20.51 -1.37 17.40
CA ASN A 241 -20.84 -2.68 17.98
C ASN A 241 -22.33 -2.81 18.28
N MET A 242 -22.92 -1.82 18.94
CA MET A 242 -24.37 -1.75 19.18
C MET A 242 -25.14 -1.82 17.87
N PHE A 243 -24.73 -1.05 16.85
CA PHE A 243 -25.37 -1.08 15.54
C PHE A 243 -25.28 -2.45 14.86
N ARG A 244 -24.12 -3.12 14.90
CA ARG A 244 -23.95 -4.46 14.34
C ARG A 244 -24.80 -5.50 15.06
N ASN A 245 -24.80 -5.48 16.39
CA ASN A 245 -25.46 -6.51 17.20
C ASN A 245 -26.98 -6.33 17.25
N ALA A 246 -27.49 -5.13 16.96
CA ALA A 246 -28.90 -4.87 16.77
C ALA A 246 -29.45 -5.30 15.39
N LEU A 247 -28.58 -5.60 14.42
CA LEU A 247 -28.99 -5.99 13.07
C LEU A 247 -29.04 -7.52 12.89
N PRO A 248 -29.97 -8.04 12.06
CA PRO A 248 -29.99 -9.45 11.66
C PRO A 248 -28.67 -9.89 11.01
N THR A 249 -28.22 -11.11 11.33
CA THR A 249 -26.93 -11.68 10.86
C THR A 249 -26.75 -11.60 9.33
N PRO A 250 -27.75 -11.88 8.46
CA PRO A 250 -27.57 -11.76 7.01
C PRO A 250 -27.30 -10.33 6.54
N ILE A 251 -27.93 -9.33 7.18
CA ILE A 251 -27.77 -7.92 6.82
C ILE A 251 -26.38 -7.42 7.21
N VAL A 252 -25.94 -7.71 8.44
CA VAL A 252 -24.61 -7.29 8.90
C VAL A 252 -23.49 -8.00 8.13
N SER A 253 -23.68 -9.28 7.78
CA SER A 253 -22.75 -10.04 6.94
C SER A 253 -22.65 -9.46 5.54
N TRP A 254 -23.78 -9.05 4.94
CA TRP A 254 -23.80 -8.35 3.67
C TRP A 254 -23.12 -6.97 3.73
N LEU A 255 -23.37 -6.19 4.79
CA LEU A 255 -22.72 -4.89 5.01
C LEU A 255 -21.20 -5.05 5.16
N LEU A 256 -20.76 -6.05 5.92
CA LEU A 256 -19.35 -6.36 6.11
C LEU A 256 -18.71 -6.78 4.79
N ALA A 257 -19.33 -7.70 4.04
CA ALA A 257 -18.85 -8.10 2.71
C ALA A 257 -18.76 -6.90 1.75
N ARG A 258 -19.73 -5.97 1.80
CA ARG A 258 -19.69 -4.74 0.99
C ARG A 258 -18.54 -3.82 1.42
N LYS A 259 -18.27 -3.69 2.73
CA LYS A 259 -17.13 -2.91 3.25
C LYS A 259 -15.81 -3.54 2.81
N MET A 260 -15.64 -4.85 2.96
CA MET A 260 -14.43 -5.58 2.53
C MET A 260 -14.20 -5.46 1.02
N ASN A 261 -15.25 -5.67 0.22
CA ASN A 261 -15.15 -5.57 -1.24
C ASN A 261 -14.97 -4.14 -1.77
N SER A 262 -15.14 -3.12 -0.92
CA SER A 262 -14.88 -1.74 -1.31
C SER A 262 -13.39 -1.49 -1.58
N TRP A 263 -12.51 -2.21 -0.87
CA TRP A 263 -11.07 -2.21 -1.13
C TRP A 263 -10.75 -2.94 -2.43
N PHE A 264 -11.05 -4.24 -2.49
CA PHE A 264 -10.94 -5.04 -3.73
C PHE A 264 -11.97 -6.18 -3.75
N ASP A 265 -12.40 -6.56 -4.94
CA ASP A 265 -13.40 -7.62 -5.10
C ASP A 265 -12.78 -9.00 -4.83
N HIS A 266 -13.14 -9.59 -3.69
CA HIS A 266 -12.57 -10.85 -3.23
C HIS A 266 -12.95 -12.03 -4.13
N VAL A 267 -14.03 -11.94 -4.92
CA VAL A 267 -14.37 -12.97 -5.91
C VAL A 267 -13.37 -12.92 -7.06
N ASN A 268 -13.07 -11.73 -7.57
CA ASN A 268 -12.11 -11.56 -8.67
C ASN A 268 -10.69 -11.99 -8.29
N TYR A 269 -10.32 -11.83 -7.02
CA TYR A 269 -9.00 -12.20 -6.49
C TYR A 269 -8.96 -13.66 -5.97
N GLY A 270 -10.05 -14.42 -6.08
CA GLY A 270 -10.12 -15.81 -5.62
C GLY A 270 -10.11 -16.01 -4.10
N LEU A 271 -10.31 -14.95 -3.32
CA LEU A 271 -10.24 -14.96 -1.85
C LEU A 271 -11.60 -15.14 -1.18
N ALA A 272 -12.69 -14.89 -1.90
CA ALA A 272 -14.03 -14.90 -1.34
C ALA A 272 -14.29 -16.17 -0.52
N PRO A 273 -14.81 -16.04 0.72
CA PRO A 273 -15.23 -17.19 1.50
C PRO A 273 -16.39 -17.93 0.85
N ASP A 274 -16.42 -19.25 1.03
CA ASP A 274 -17.48 -20.09 0.48
C ASP A 274 -18.82 -19.82 1.21
N ASP A 275 -18.80 -19.76 2.53
CA ASP A 275 -19.92 -19.28 3.36
C ASP A 275 -19.68 -17.81 3.74
N ARG A 276 -20.61 -16.94 3.34
CA ARG A 276 -20.55 -15.49 3.61
C ARG A 276 -21.33 -15.06 4.85
N VAL A 277 -22.18 -15.93 5.40
CA VAL A 277 -23.00 -15.68 6.59
C VAL A 277 -22.22 -16.02 7.86
N GLN A 278 -21.38 -17.05 7.80
CA GLN A 278 -20.46 -17.38 8.88
C GLN A 278 -19.16 -16.56 8.78
N LEU A 279 -18.91 -15.72 9.78
CA LEU A 279 -17.68 -14.94 9.81
C LEU A 279 -16.54 -15.79 10.36
N LYS A 280 -15.60 -16.15 9.48
CA LYS A 280 -14.23 -16.50 9.89
C LYS A 280 -13.47 -15.22 10.23
N GLU A 281 -12.51 -15.32 11.15
CA GLU A 281 -11.63 -14.20 11.46
C GLU A 281 -11.00 -13.67 10.16
N PRO A 282 -11.17 -12.37 9.84
CA PRO A 282 -10.59 -11.79 8.64
C PRO A 282 -9.07 -11.76 8.76
N VAL A 283 -8.40 -11.93 7.62
CA VAL A 283 -6.94 -11.81 7.53
C VAL A 283 -6.57 -10.33 7.48
N ILE A 284 -5.62 -9.92 8.31
CA ILE A 284 -5.10 -8.56 8.36
C ILE A 284 -3.74 -8.54 7.66
N ASN A 285 -3.74 -8.13 6.39
CA ASN A 285 -2.53 -7.99 5.60
C ASN A 285 -2.70 -6.88 4.56
N ASP A 286 -1.73 -5.98 4.51
CA ASP A 286 -1.79 -4.75 3.70
C ASP A 286 -1.33 -4.97 2.25
N ASP A 287 -0.44 -5.94 2.05
CA ASP A 287 0.36 -6.09 0.82
C ASP A 287 -0.18 -7.21 -0.09
N LEU A 288 -0.96 -8.15 0.45
CA LEU A 288 -1.47 -9.31 -0.28
C LEU A 288 -2.18 -8.94 -1.60
N PRO A 289 -3.11 -7.96 -1.65
CA PRO A 289 -3.76 -7.61 -2.91
C PRO A 289 -2.79 -7.04 -3.95
N GLY A 290 -1.77 -6.30 -3.50
CA GLY A 290 -0.66 -5.84 -4.34
C GLY A 290 0.15 -7.00 -4.89
N CYS A 291 0.45 -8.00 -4.07
CA CYS A 291 1.15 -9.20 -4.49
C CYS A 291 0.36 -10.06 -5.49
N ILE A 292 -0.97 -10.12 -5.36
CA ILE A 292 -1.85 -10.85 -6.29
C ILE A 292 -1.92 -10.12 -7.64
N ILE A 293 -2.17 -8.81 -7.65
CA ILE A 293 -2.33 -8.04 -8.91
C ILE A 293 -1.03 -7.92 -9.70
N THR A 294 0.11 -8.00 -9.01
CA THR A 294 1.45 -8.07 -9.61
C THR A 294 1.91 -9.50 -9.95
N GLY A 295 1.12 -10.51 -9.57
CA GLY A 295 1.40 -11.91 -9.83
C GLY A 295 2.55 -12.52 -9.02
N LYS A 296 3.05 -11.81 -8.00
CA LYS A 296 4.07 -12.32 -7.05
C LYS A 296 3.52 -13.50 -6.23
N VAL A 297 2.27 -13.38 -5.78
CA VAL A 297 1.51 -14.44 -5.10
C VAL A 297 0.32 -14.87 -5.97
N GLN A 298 0.11 -16.18 -6.11
CA GLN A 298 -1.07 -16.74 -6.79
C GLN A 298 -1.91 -17.55 -5.81
N ILE A 299 -3.20 -17.23 -5.71
CA ILE A 299 -4.13 -17.95 -4.84
C ILE A 299 -4.49 -19.29 -5.49
N LYS A 300 -4.32 -20.38 -4.78
CA LYS A 300 -4.67 -21.72 -5.26
C LYS A 300 -5.80 -22.30 -4.41
N PRO A 301 -6.67 -23.14 -5.00
CA PRO A 301 -7.61 -23.96 -4.23
C PRO A 301 -6.85 -25.00 -3.40
N SER A 302 -7.58 -25.86 -2.69
CA SER A 302 -6.99 -26.92 -1.87
C SER A 302 -6.07 -27.85 -2.66
N ILE A 303 -5.05 -28.38 -1.98
CA ILE A 303 -4.19 -29.43 -2.52
C ILE A 303 -5.02 -30.68 -2.75
N LYS A 304 -4.91 -31.28 -3.94
CA LYS A 304 -5.49 -32.59 -4.26
C LYS A 304 -4.48 -33.69 -3.96
N GLU A 305 -3.24 -33.51 -4.38
CA GLU A 305 -2.14 -34.47 -4.22
C GLU A 305 -0.80 -33.73 -4.29
N VAL A 306 0.17 -34.18 -3.48
CA VAL A 306 1.57 -33.77 -3.54
C VAL A 306 2.37 -34.89 -4.22
N LYS A 307 3.17 -34.53 -5.22
CA LYS A 307 4.09 -35.44 -5.92
C LYS A 307 5.53 -35.17 -5.49
N GLU A 308 6.49 -35.84 -6.11
CA GLU A 308 7.91 -35.72 -5.71
C GLU A 308 8.46 -34.29 -5.75
N ASN A 309 8.16 -33.49 -6.77
CA ASN A 309 8.69 -32.12 -6.94
C ASN A 309 7.61 -31.10 -7.35
N SER A 310 6.35 -31.43 -7.12
CA SER A 310 5.21 -30.67 -7.64
C SER A 310 3.93 -30.94 -6.85
N VAL A 311 2.94 -30.07 -7.05
CA VAL A 311 1.64 -30.14 -6.39
C VAL A 311 0.52 -30.03 -7.41
N LEU A 312 -0.47 -30.91 -7.26
CA LEU A 312 -1.72 -30.85 -7.99
C LEU A 312 -2.81 -30.25 -7.09
N PHE A 313 -3.50 -29.23 -7.58
CA PHE A 313 -4.57 -28.57 -6.84
C PHE A 313 -5.96 -29.04 -7.32
N SER A 314 -6.94 -29.00 -6.42
CA SER A 314 -8.34 -29.29 -6.73
C SER A 314 -8.86 -28.34 -7.80
N ASN A 315 -9.68 -28.82 -8.74
CA ASN A 315 -10.26 -28.02 -9.83
C ASN A 315 -9.25 -27.25 -10.70
N THR A 316 -7.96 -27.63 -10.65
CA THR A 316 -6.90 -27.04 -11.46
C THR A 316 -6.19 -28.16 -12.20
N PRO A 317 -6.25 -28.21 -13.55
CA PRO A 317 -5.62 -29.30 -14.31
C PRO A 317 -4.09 -29.18 -14.35
N LYS A 318 -3.57 -27.97 -14.14
CA LYS A 318 -2.14 -27.69 -14.20
C LYS A 318 -1.44 -28.09 -12.89
N GLU A 319 -0.48 -29.00 -13.02
CA GLU A 319 0.50 -29.32 -11.99
C GLU A 319 1.54 -28.18 -11.87
N GLU A 320 1.84 -27.76 -10.64
CA GLU A 320 2.81 -26.68 -10.40
C GLU A 320 4.06 -27.25 -9.70
N PRO A 321 5.27 -26.99 -10.20
CA PRO A 321 6.50 -27.36 -9.52
C PRO A 321 6.67 -26.53 -8.24
N VAL A 322 7.10 -27.17 -7.15
CA VAL A 322 7.24 -26.58 -5.82
C VAL A 322 8.51 -27.11 -5.17
N ASP A 323 9.32 -26.21 -4.61
CA ASP A 323 10.57 -26.55 -3.92
C ASP A 323 10.37 -26.58 -2.39
N ILE A 324 9.50 -25.70 -1.86
CA ILE A 324 9.26 -25.55 -0.42
C ILE A 324 7.76 -25.48 -0.12
N ILE A 325 7.29 -26.26 0.85
CA ILE A 325 5.92 -26.20 1.37
C ILE A 325 5.90 -25.69 2.82
N VAL A 326 5.20 -24.59 3.07
CA VAL A 326 5.00 -24.04 4.42
C VAL A 326 3.57 -24.31 4.87
N PHE A 327 3.40 -25.09 5.92
CA PHE A 327 2.10 -25.37 6.52
C PHE A 327 1.75 -24.29 7.56
N ALA A 328 0.91 -23.33 7.17
CA ALA A 328 0.32 -22.34 8.06
C ALA A 328 -1.07 -22.79 8.54
N THR A 329 -1.14 -24.04 8.99
CA THR A 329 -2.37 -24.78 9.35
C THR A 329 -2.86 -24.51 10.77
N GLY A 330 -2.13 -23.73 11.56
CA GLY A 330 -2.54 -23.24 12.87
C GLY A 330 -1.96 -24.06 14.03
N TYR A 331 -2.56 -23.90 15.20
CA TYR A 331 -2.04 -24.48 16.44
C TYR A 331 -3.14 -25.21 17.20
N THR A 332 -2.74 -26.23 17.95
CA THR A 332 -3.53 -26.85 19.01
C THR A 332 -3.00 -26.37 20.36
N PHE A 333 -3.68 -26.73 21.45
CA PHE A 333 -3.24 -26.43 22.80
C PHE A 333 -3.52 -27.59 23.74
N ALA A 334 -2.70 -27.69 24.78
CA ALA A 334 -2.82 -28.69 25.83
C ALA A 334 -2.27 -28.12 27.14
N PHE A 335 -2.67 -28.71 28.26
CA PHE A 335 -2.19 -28.35 29.60
C PHE A 335 -1.54 -29.57 30.25
N PRO A 336 -0.32 -29.97 29.85
CA PRO A 336 0.30 -31.24 30.27
C PRO A 336 0.59 -31.31 31.78
N PHE A 337 0.61 -30.17 32.46
CA PHE A 337 0.78 -30.07 33.91
C PHE A 337 -0.56 -30.09 34.68
N LEU A 338 -1.70 -30.13 33.99
CA LEU A 338 -3.02 -30.28 34.60
C LEU A 338 -3.58 -31.67 34.30
N ASP A 339 -4.22 -32.26 35.30
CA ASP A 339 -4.97 -33.50 35.11
C ASP A 339 -6.24 -33.27 34.27
N GLU A 340 -6.62 -34.24 33.44
CA GLU A 340 -7.81 -34.16 32.59
C GLU A 340 -9.11 -33.98 33.40
N SER A 341 -9.14 -34.44 34.65
CA SER A 341 -10.27 -34.18 35.56
C SER A 341 -10.40 -32.72 35.98
N VAL A 342 -9.42 -31.86 35.68
CA VAL A 342 -9.45 -30.41 35.97
C VAL A 342 -9.81 -29.62 34.72
N VAL A 343 -9.08 -29.83 33.62
CA VAL A 343 -9.36 -29.17 32.35
C VAL A 343 -9.29 -30.22 31.24
N LYS A 344 -10.47 -30.58 30.73
CA LYS A 344 -10.58 -31.42 29.54
C LYS A 344 -10.58 -30.54 28.29
N VAL A 345 -9.69 -30.84 27.35
CA VAL A 345 -9.63 -30.20 26.03
C VAL A 345 -10.25 -31.15 25.00
N GLU A 346 -11.40 -30.77 24.44
CA GLU A 346 -12.13 -31.55 23.43
C GLU A 346 -12.48 -30.66 22.25
N GLY A 347 -12.27 -31.13 21.02
CA GLY A 347 -12.64 -30.40 19.80
C GLY A 347 -11.98 -29.02 19.65
N GLY A 348 -10.82 -28.80 20.28
CA GLY A 348 -10.13 -27.49 20.27
C GLY A 348 -10.77 -26.45 21.21
N GLN A 349 -11.56 -26.89 22.19
CA GLN A 349 -12.15 -26.06 23.24
C GLN A 349 -11.88 -26.67 24.62
N ALA A 350 -11.73 -25.82 25.64
CA ALA A 350 -11.72 -26.26 27.04
C ALA A 350 -13.06 -25.93 27.70
N SER A 351 -13.56 -26.82 28.55
CA SER A 351 -14.82 -26.65 29.30
C SER A 351 -14.69 -25.63 30.45
N LEU A 352 -14.50 -24.36 30.08
CA LEU A 352 -14.24 -23.27 31.00
C LEU A 352 -15.37 -22.24 31.00
N TYR A 353 -15.91 -21.96 32.18
CA TYR A 353 -16.85 -20.87 32.41
C TYR A 353 -16.21 -19.54 32.00
N LYS A 354 -16.84 -18.84 31.05
CA LYS A 354 -16.34 -17.60 30.43
C LYS A 354 -14.92 -17.73 29.88
N TYR A 355 -14.49 -18.93 29.48
CA TYR A 355 -13.13 -19.25 29.04
C TYR A 355 -12.04 -19.10 30.13
N VAL A 356 -12.43 -19.05 31.41
CA VAL A 356 -11.54 -18.79 32.54
C VAL A 356 -11.55 -19.90 33.57
N PHE A 357 -12.69 -20.18 34.20
CA PHE A 357 -12.77 -21.10 35.34
C PHE A 357 -13.26 -22.49 34.94
N PRO A 358 -12.65 -23.59 35.39
CA PRO A 358 -13.22 -24.92 35.20
C PRO A 358 -14.62 -25.01 35.86
N ALA A 359 -15.63 -25.36 35.05
CA ALA A 359 -17.04 -25.21 35.44
C ALA A 359 -17.47 -26.13 36.60
N HIS A 360 -16.84 -27.30 36.75
CA HIS A 360 -17.19 -28.33 37.72
C HIS A 360 -16.42 -28.23 39.06
N LEU A 361 -15.37 -27.41 39.16
CA LEU A 361 -14.60 -27.29 40.41
C LEU A 361 -15.46 -26.68 41.53
N GLN A 362 -15.41 -27.29 42.72
CA GLN A 362 -16.14 -26.86 43.92
C GLN A 362 -15.62 -25.53 44.48
N LYS A 363 -14.29 -25.37 44.53
CA LYS A 363 -13.61 -24.13 44.92
C LYS A 363 -13.06 -23.43 43.67
N PRO A 364 -13.40 -22.15 43.43
CA PRO A 364 -12.97 -21.43 42.23
C PRO A 364 -11.54 -20.88 42.38
N THR A 365 -10.57 -21.75 42.70
CA THR A 365 -9.18 -21.37 43.00
C THR A 365 -8.21 -21.66 41.85
N LEU A 366 -8.70 -22.07 40.68
CA LEU A 366 -7.90 -22.20 39.46
C LEU A 366 -8.58 -21.48 38.30
N ALA A 367 -7.81 -20.64 37.60
CA ALA A 367 -8.27 -19.87 36.45
C ALA A 367 -7.28 -19.97 35.29
N VAL A 368 -7.79 -20.02 34.06
CA VAL A 368 -7.01 -19.96 32.82
C VAL A 368 -7.18 -18.57 32.20
N ILE A 369 -6.07 -17.85 32.01
CA ILE A 369 -6.08 -16.49 31.45
C ILE A 369 -5.52 -16.54 30.03
N GLY A 370 -6.21 -15.89 29.09
CA GLY A 370 -5.78 -15.78 27.71
C GLY A 370 -6.13 -16.96 26.80
N LEU A 371 -6.99 -17.89 27.22
CA LEU A 371 -7.54 -18.94 26.35
C LEU A 371 -8.84 -18.49 25.67
N ILE A 372 -8.74 -17.42 24.86
CA ILE A 372 -9.88 -16.83 24.13
C ILE A 372 -9.38 -16.22 22.80
N LYS A 373 -10.26 -16.08 21.82
CA LYS A 373 -10.02 -15.43 20.52
C LYS A 373 -11.02 -14.29 20.30
N PRO A 374 -10.89 -13.16 21.02
CA PRO A 374 -11.77 -12.02 20.84
C PRO A 374 -11.53 -11.39 19.46
N PHE A 375 -12.56 -10.79 18.86
CA PHE A 375 -12.38 -9.93 17.69
C PHE A 375 -11.85 -8.55 18.11
N GLY A 376 -10.62 -8.54 18.64
CA GLY A 376 -9.95 -7.40 19.27
C GLY A 376 -8.58 -7.82 19.83
N SER A 377 -7.95 -6.96 20.61
CA SER A 377 -6.63 -7.25 21.19
C SER A 377 -6.70 -8.20 22.40
N MET A 378 -5.79 -9.18 22.45
CA MET A 378 -5.65 -10.09 23.59
C MET A 378 -5.11 -9.44 24.87
N ILE A 379 -4.33 -8.36 24.76
CA ILE A 379 -3.72 -7.69 25.91
C ILE A 379 -4.78 -7.19 26.92
N PRO A 380 -5.71 -6.30 26.52
CA PRO A 380 -6.76 -5.83 27.41
C PRO A 380 -7.73 -6.95 27.82
N THR A 381 -8.01 -7.93 26.95
CA THR A 381 -8.85 -9.08 27.31
C THR A 381 -8.23 -9.90 28.43
N GLY A 382 -6.95 -10.25 28.33
CA GLY A 382 -6.23 -10.96 29.38
C GLY A 382 -6.13 -10.16 30.68
N GLU A 383 -5.97 -8.83 30.59
CA GLU A 383 -5.96 -7.96 31.77
C GLU A 383 -7.32 -7.94 32.49
N VAL A 384 -8.41 -7.73 31.76
CA VAL A 384 -9.76 -7.70 32.36
C VAL A 384 -10.15 -9.07 32.91
N GLN A 385 -9.76 -10.18 32.24
CA GLN A 385 -9.86 -11.53 32.81
C GLN A 385 -9.13 -11.61 34.16
N ALA A 386 -7.86 -11.17 34.22
CA ALA A 386 -7.08 -11.21 35.45
C ALA A 386 -7.73 -10.37 36.57
N ARG A 387 -8.21 -9.15 36.28
CA ARG A 387 -8.90 -8.27 37.26
C ARG A 387 -10.12 -8.95 37.87
N TRP A 388 -10.96 -9.59 37.05
CA TRP A 388 -12.10 -10.34 37.55
C TRP A 388 -11.68 -11.55 38.38
N VAL A 389 -10.68 -12.29 37.91
CA VAL A 389 -10.21 -13.50 38.60
C VAL A 389 -9.67 -13.20 39.98
N VAL A 390 -8.81 -12.19 40.15
CA VAL A 390 -8.21 -11.90 41.46
C VAL A 390 -9.26 -11.50 42.50
N GLN A 391 -10.35 -10.84 42.08
CA GLN A 391 -11.49 -10.50 42.95
C GLN A 391 -12.27 -11.76 43.38
N VAL A 392 -12.45 -12.74 42.47
CA VAL A 392 -13.03 -14.05 42.80
C VAL A 392 -12.12 -14.83 43.76
N LEU A 393 -10.81 -14.85 43.49
CA LEU A 393 -9.83 -15.52 44.35
C LEU A 393 -9.79 -14.92 45.76
N LYS A 394 -9.96 -13.60 45.87
CA LYS A 394 -10.05 -12.89 47.16
C LYS A 394 -11.38 -13.12 47.89
N GLY A 395 -12.40 -13.61 47.19
CA GLY A 395 -13.73 -13.85 47.73
C GLY A 395 -14.65 -12.62 47.72
N LEU A 396 -14.27 -11.56 47.00
CA LEU A 396 -15.09 -10.35 46.83
C LEU A 396 -16.23 -10.58 45.82
N HIS A 397 -16.05 -11.53 44.91
CA HIS A 397 -17.09 -12.00 43.99
C HIS A 397 -17.25 -13.51 44.08
N THR A 398 -18.49 -13.98 44.04
CA THR A 398 -18.83 -15.40 44.00
C THR A 398 -19.23 -15.81 42.59
N LEU A 399 -18.78 -17.00 42.18
CA LEU A 399 -19.24 -17.61 40.94
C LEU A 399 -20.61 -18.27 41.13
N PRO A 400 -21.43 -18.41 40.07
CA PRO A 400 -22.65 -19.20 40.14
C PRO A 400 -22.34 -20.69 40.41
N SER A 401 -23.39 -21.45 40.77
CA SER A 401 -23.26 -22.87 41.07
C SER A 401 -22.64 -23.66 39.90
N PRO A 402 -21.97 -24.80 40.17
CA PRO A 402 -21.39 -25.63 39.11
C PRO A 402 -22.39 -26.03 38.02
N SER A 403 -23.66 -26.30 38.38
CA SER A 403 -24.71 -26.65 37.41
C SER A 403 -24.95 -25.54 36.39
N VAL A 404 -25.13 -24.30 36.86
CA VAL A 404 -25.33 -23.12 35.99
C VAL A 404 -24.09 -22.86 35.13
N ARG A 405 -22.90 -23.02 35.69
CA ARG A 405 -21.64 -22.85 34.93
C ARG A 405 -21.50 -23.88 33.81
N ILE A 406 -21.83 -25.14 34.09
CA ILE A 406 -21.76 -26.23 33.10
C ILE A 406 -22.80 -25.98 31.99
N GLU A 407 -24.04 -25.65 32.35
CA GLU A 407 -25.09 -25.33 31.39
C GLU A 407 -24.68 -24.20 30.43
N GLU A 408 -24.15 -23.10 30.96
CA GLU A 408 -23.70 -21.97 30.15
C GLU A 408 -22.48 -22.30 29.26
N VAL A 409 -21.62 -23.22 29.71
CA VAL A 409 -20.49 -23.72 28.91
C VAL A 409 -20.99 -24.60 27.77
N GLU A 410 -21.94 -25.49 28.04
CA GLU A 410 -22.52 -26.37 27.02
C GLU A 410 -23.34 -25.56 25.99
N GLU A 411 -24.07 -24.53 26.41
CA GLU A 411 -24.75 -23.61 25.50
C GLU A 411 -23.76 -22.93 24.55
N ARG A 412 -22.63 -22.42 25.07
CA ARG A 412 -21.57 -21.84 24.23
C ARG A 412 -20.92 -22.86 23.30
N LYS A 413 -20.68 -24.09 23.77
CA LYS A 413 -20.12 -25.17 22.95
C LYS A 413 -21.03 -25.54 21.78
N GLN A 414 -22.34 -25.49 21.98
CA GLN A 414 -23.31 -25.71 20.89
C GLN A 414 -23.22 -24.65 19.79
N ASN A 415 -22.63 -23.48 20.09
CA ASN A 415 -22.42 -22.35 19.17
C ASN A 415 -23.68 -22.03 18.34
N LYS A 416 -24.85 -22.04 19.00
CA LYS A 416 -26.13 -21.77 18.32
C LYS A 416 -26.17 -20.32 17.82
N PRO A 417 -26.49 -20.08 16.55
CA PRO A 417 -26.60 -18.73 16.03
C PRO A 417 -27.78 -18.01 16.70
N SER A 418 -27.54 -16.81 17.23
CA SER A 418 -28.58 -15.94 17.82
C SER A 418 -29.52 -15.33 16.76
N GLY A 419 -29.12 -15.35 15.47
CA GLY A 419 -29.82 -14.70 14.37
C GLY A 419 -29.56 -13.19 14.24
N PHE A 420 -28.86 -12.60 15.20
CA PHE A 420 -28.51 -11.17 15.26
C PHE A 420 -27.01 -11.00 15.51
N GLY A 421 -26.44 -9.89 15.02
CA GLY A 421 -25.01 -9.63 15.14
C GLY A 421 -24.16 -10.56 14.29
N LEU A 422 -22.85 -10.47 14.51
CA LEU A 422 -21.87 -11.30 13.81
C LEU A 422 -21.85 -12.71 14.40
N HIS A 423 -22.02 -13.71 13.54
CA HIS A 423 -21.93 -15.11 13.96
C HIS A 423 -20.53 -15.67 13.67
N TYR A 424 -19.87 -16.15 14.73
CA TYR A 424 -18.52 -16.71 14.68
C TYR A 424 -18.56 -18.24 14.60
N CYS A 425 -17.76 -18.83 13.72
CA CYS A 425 -17.83 -20.26 13.39
C CYS A 425 -16.82 -21.15 14.14
N LYS A 426 -15.85 -20.58 14.88
CA LYS A 426 -14.81 -21.36 15.57
C LYS A 426 -14.91 -21.26 17.09
N ALA A 427 -14.48 -22.33 17.74
CA ALA A 427 -14.29 -22.38 19.19
C ALA A 427 -13.41 -21.21 19.68
N LEU A 428 -13.72 -20.72 20.88
CA LEU A 428 -13.07 -19.61 21.59
C LEU A 428 -13.30 -18.21 20.97
N GLN A 429 -13.99 -18.08 19.83
CA GLN A 429 -14.27 -16.77 19.24
C GLN A 429 -15.36 -16.02 20.01
N SER A 430 -15.17 -14.71 20.22
CA SER A 430 -16.11 -13.88 20.95
C SER A 430 -16.06 -12.43 20.48
N ASP A 431 -17.18 -11.72 20.64
CA ASP A 431 -17.23 -10.27 20.46
C ASP A 431 -16.42 -9.58 21.56
N TYR A 432 -15.49 -8.72 21.16
CA TYR A 432 -14.57 -8.07 22.08
C TYR A 432 -15.27 -7.17 23.10
N ILE A 433 -16.21 -6.32 22.66
CA ILE A 433 -16.81 -5.33 23.57
C ILE A 433 -17.81 -6.00 24.50
N GLU A 434 -18.60 -6.95 24.01
CA GLU A 434 -19.57 -7.68 24.84
C GLU A 434 -18.87 -8.47 25.95
N TYR A 435 -17.81 -9.21 25.60
CA TYR A 435 -17.05 -9.99 26.58
C TYR A 435 -16.37 -9.10 27.63
N ILE A 436 -15.76 -8.00 27.21
CA ILE A 436 -15.14 -7.05 28.13
C ILE A 436 -16.17 -6.40 29.04
N ASP A 437 -17.28 -5.90 28.50
CA ASP A 437 -18.33 -5.24 29.28
C ASP A 437 -18.97 -6.19 30.29
N GLU A 438 -19.13 -7.47 29.93
CA GLU A 438 -19.61 -8.50 30.85
C GLU A 438 -18.68 -8.64 32.07
N LEU A 439 -17.38 -8.83 31.84
CA LEU A 439 -16.41 -8.94 32.93
C LEU A 439 -16.27 -7.66 33.75
N LEU A 440 -16.31 -6.49 33.11
CA LEU A 440 -16.29 -5.20 33.80
C LEU A 440 -17.55 -4.96 34.64
N THR A 441 -18.69 -5.53 34.24
CA THR A 441 -19.91 -5.48 35.04
C THR A 441 -19.74 -6.28 36.33
N TYR A 442 -19.13 -7.47 36.27
CA TYR A 442 -18.89 -8.28 37.47
C TYR A 442 -18.03 -7.58 38.50
N ILE A 443 -17.03 -6.79 38.08
CA ILE A 443 -16.16 -6.04 38.99
C ILE A 443 -16.60 -4.59 39.22
N ASN A 444 -17.82 -4.20 38.82
CA ASN A 444 -18.34 -2.83 38.93
C ASN A 444 -17.43 -1.73 38.32
N ALA A 445 -16.71 -2.07 37.24
CA ALA A 445 -15.83 -1.16 36.50
C ALA A 445 -16.40 -0.70 35.15
N LYS A 446 -17.56 -1.23 34.73
CA LYS A 446 -18.22 -0.79 33.49
C LYS A 446 -18.74 0.65 33.64
N PRO A 447 -18.31 1.61 32.79
CA PRO A 447 -18.79 2.98 32.88
C PRO A 447 -20.27 3.08 32.52
N ASN A 448 -21.05 3.78 33.36
CA ASN A 448 -22.44 4.12 33.05
C ASN A 448 -22.48 5.33 32.10
N LEU A 449 -22.66 5.07 30.80
CA LEU A 449 -22.63 6.10 29.77
C LEU A 449 -23.75 7.14 29.89
N PHE A 450 -24.92 6.75 30.41
CA PHE A 450 -26.03 7.68 30.60
C PHE A 450 -25.71 8.70 31.72
N SER A 451 -25.22 8.21 32.85
CA SER A 451 -24.73 9.07 33.93
C SER A 451 -23.55 9.93 33.49
N LEU A 452 -22.64 9.37 32.69
CA LEU A 452 -21.50 10.10 32.16
C LEU A 452 -21.91 11.19 31.17
N LEU A 453 -22.95 10.97 30.37
CA LEU A 453 -23.47 11.99 29.45
C LEU A 453 -23.95 13.24 30.19
N LEU A 454 -24.50 13.07 31.39
CA LEU A 454 -24.99 14.17 32.24
C LEU A 454 -23.84 14.88 32.98
N THR A 455 -22.75 14.18 33.30
CA THR A 455 -21.65 14.71 34.14
C THR A 455 -20.42 15.16 33.34
N ASP A 456 -20.04 14.44 32.29
CA ASP A 456 -18.97 14.77 31.36
C ASP A 456 -19.37 14.37 29.92
N PRO A 457 -20.19 15.20 29.24
CA PRO A 457 -20.72 14.88 27.91
C PRO A 457 -19.62 14.69 26.87
N ARG A 458 -18.50 15.41 26.99
CA ARG A 458 -17.36 15.28 26.08
C ARG A 458 -16.74 13.89 26.17
N LEU A 459 -16.53 13.40 27.40
CA LEU A 459 -16.00 12.05 27.61
C LEU A 459 -17.02 10.97 27.22
N ALA A 460 -18.30 11.14 27.53
CA ALA A 460 -19.35 10.20 27.16
C ALA A 460 -19.46 10.00 25.63
N LEU A 461 -19.45 11.10 24.87
CA LEU A 461 -19.45 11.04 23.41
C LEU A 461 -18.17 10.41 22.85
N ALA A 462 -17.00 10.73 23.42
CA ALA A 462 -15.72 10.14 23.03
C ALA A 462 -15.68 8.62 23.27
N ILE A 463 -16.30 8.14 24.35
CA ILE A 463 -16.39 6.70 24.68
C ILE A 463 -17.37 5.97 23.76
N PHE A 464 -18.53 6.58 23.49
CA PHE A 464 -19.59 5.90 22.73
C PHE A 464 -19.31 5.89 21.22
N PHE A 465 -18.95 7.05 20.64
CA PHE A 465 -18.70 7.18 19.20
C PHE A 465 -17.24 6.98 18.80
N GLY A 466 -16.30 7.22 19.72
CA GLY A 466 -14.88 7.00 19.49
C GLY A 466 -14.44 5.54 19.70
N PRO A 467 -13.14 5.28 19.56
CA PRO A 467 -12.58 3.94 19.72
C PRO A 467 -12.79 3.40 21.14
N CYS A 468 -13.15 2.12 21.27
CA CYS A 468 -13.30 1.43 22.55
C CYS A 468 -11.92 1.04 23.14
N SER A 469 -11.09 2.05 23.42
CA SER A 469 -9.74 1.90 23.95
C SER A 469 -9.71 1.30 25.36
N PRO A 470 -8.70 0.51 25.75
CA PRO A 470 -8.59 -0.10 27.07
C PRO A 470 -8.68 0.86 28.26
N TYR A 471 -8.26 2.11 28.08
CA TYR A 471 -8.33 3.16 29.10
C TYR A 471 -9.73 3.33 29.72
N GLN A 472 -10.78 3.04 28.95
CA GLN A 472 -12.17 3.13 29.41
C GLN A 472 -12.48 2.16 30.54
N PHE A 473 -11.73 1.06 30.65
CA PHE A 473 -11.96 -0.02 31.61
C PHE A 473 -11.47 0.35 33.02
N ARG A 474 -10.75 1.47 33.16
CA ARG A 474 -10.19 2.02 34.41
C ARG A 474 -10.77 3.39 34.75
N LEU A 475 -11.90 3.78 34.16
CA LEU A 475 -12.56 5.07 34.45
C LEU A 475 -13.28 5.08 35.80
N THR A 476 -13.79 3.92 36.21
CA THR A 476 -14.61 3.72 37.41
C THR A 476 -14.32 2.32 37.98
N GLY A 477 -14.80 2.06 39.19
CA GLY A 477 -14.63 0.78 39.88
C GLY A 477 -13.23 0.58 40.48
N PRO A 478 -12.94 -0.64 40.96
CA PRO A 478 -11.67 -0.98 41.60
C PRO A 478 -10.50 -0.85 40.60
N GLY A 479 -9.39 -0.28 41.06
CA GLY A 479 -8.21 -0.04 40.23
C GLY A 479 -8.37 1.13 39.25
N LYS A 480 -9.26 2.09 39.52
CA LYS A 480 -9.44 3.31 38.72
C LYS A 480 -8.10 4.03 38.49
N TRP A 481 -7.84 4.46 37.25
CA TRP A 481 -6.62 5.18 36.88
C TRP A 481 -6.89 6.66 36.61
N GLN A 482 -6.18 7.55 37.30
CA GLN A 482 -6.39 9.00 37.21
C GLN A 482 -6.11 9.56 35.80
N GLY A 483 -5.17 8.96 35.08
CA GLY A 483 -4.81 9.34 33.70
C GLY A 483 -5.82 8.91 32.63
N ALA A 484 -6.80 8.05 32.96
CA ALA A 484 -7.67 7.41 31.97
C ALA A 484 -8.44 8.43 31.12
N ARG A 485 -9.06 9.43 31.76
CA ARG A 485 -9.82 10.47 31.07
C ARG A 485 -8.98 11.23 30.04
N ASN A 486 -7.81 11.73 30.47
CA ASN A 486 -6.94 12.51 29.61
C ASN A 486 -6.46 11.66 28.43
N THR A 487 -6.09 10.42 28.71
CA THR A 487 -5.58 9.46 27.72
C THR A 487 -6.63 9.13 26.65
N ILE A 488 -7.90 8.95 27.02
CA ILE A 488 -9.02 8.77 26.07
C ILE A 488 -9.20 10.00 25.17
N LEU A 489 -9.12 11.20 25.74
CA LEU A 489 -9.35 12.44 24.99
C LEU A 489 -8.18 12.81 24.07
N THR A 490 -6.97 12.29 24.32
CA THR A 490 -5.72 12.60 23.58
C THR A 490 -5.22 11.42 22.73
N GLN A 491 -5.93 10.30 22.70
CA GLN A 491 -5.48 9.09 21.97
C GLN A 491 -5.26 9.34 20.47
N TRP A 492 -6.10 10.15 19.83
CA TRP A 492 -5.90 10.53 18.43
C TRP A 492 -4.63 11.36 18.23
N ASP A 493 -4.27 12.23 19.18
CA ASP A 493 -3.04 13.03 19.09
C ASP A 493 -1.80 12.12 19.09
N ARG A 494 -1.77 11.10 19.97
CA ARG A 494 -0.69 10.09 20.01
C ARG A 494 -0.67 9.18 18.79
N THR A 495 -1.84 8.82 18.24
CA THR A 495 -1.95 8.07 16.99
C THR A 495 -1.38 8.87 15.81
N LEU A 496 -1.67 10.17 15.74
CA LEU A 496 -1.24 11.04 14.66
C LEU A 496 0.25 11.43 14.77
N LYS A 497 0.78 11.58 15.98
CA LYS A 497 2.19 11.95 16.21
C LYS A 497 3.17 10.96 15.58
N ALA A 498 2.84 9.66 15.59
CA ALA A 498 3.68 8.62 15.02
C ALA A 498 3.73 8.65 13.47
N THR A 499 2.67 9.12 12.82
CA THR A 499 2.58 9.15 11.33
C THR A 499 2.88 10.53 10.75
N LYS A 500 2.54 11.62 11.46
CA LYS A 500 2.74 13.01 11.03
C LYS A 500 4.15 13.49 11.42
N THR A 501 5.17 12.78 10.96
CA THR A 501 6.60 13.03 11.26
C THR A 501 7.19 14.21 10.48
N ARG A 502 6.52 14.62 9.39
CA ARG A 502 6.80 15.87 8.65
C ARG A 502 5.73 16.92 8.94
N THR A 503 6.12 18.03 9.58
CA THR A 503 5.24 19.18 9.86
C THR A 503 5.30 20.22 8.74
N ARG A 504 4.20 20.96 8.51
CA ARG A 504 4.17 22.08 7.56
C ARG A 504 4.92 23.30 8.12
N GLU A 505 5.62 24.03 7.25
CA GLU A 505 6.04 25.41 7.55
C GLU A 505 4.80 26.24 7.90
N GLY A 506 4.78 26.84 9.10
CA GLY A 506 3.66 27.65 9.62
C GLY A 506 2.81 27.01 10.72
N GLU A 507 2.81 25.68 10.90
CA GLU A 507 1.98 25.02 11.94
C GLU A 507 2.57 25.09 13.37
N ARG A 508 3.86 25.43 13.53
CA ARG A 508 4.45 25.69 14.86
C ARG A 508 3.82 26.90 15.55
N HIS A 509 3.35 27.89 14.79
CA HIS A 509 2.70 29.06 15.38
C HIS A 509 1.30 28.74 15.90
N THR A 510 0.55 27.79 15.34
CA THR A 510 -0.82 27.47 15.80
C THR A 510 -0.88 26.61 17.07
N LEU A 511 0.18 25.85 17.40
CA LEU A 511 0.28 25.12 18.67
C LEU A 511 0.71 26.03 19.84
N ALA A 512 1.47 27.09 19.56
CA ALA A 512 1.85 28.10 20.55
C ALA A 512 0.79 29.22 20.73
N VAL A 513 0.00 29.52 19.70
CA VAL A 513 -0.96 30.66 19.70
C VAL A 513 -2.35 30.32 20.29
N ARG A 514 -2.53 29.13 20.89
CA ARG A 514 -3.64 28.90 21.84
C ARG A 514 -3.45 29.61 23.19
N LEU A 515 -2.32 30.30 23.39
CA LEU A 515 -2.11 31.28 24.45
C LEU A 515 -1.79 32.62 23.78
N GLY A 516 -2.66 33.61 24.00
CA GLY A 516 -2.79 34.78 23.15
C GLY A 516 -1.60 35.75 23.18
N ALA A 517 -1.24 36.24 21.99
CA ALA A 517 -0.85 37.61 21.67
C ALA A 517 -0.57 37.69 20.15
N SER A 518 -1.21 38.63 19.45
CA SER A 518 -1.04 38.88 18.02
C SER A 518 0.13 39.82 17.75
N ALA A 519 0.99 39.48 16.78
CA ALA A 519 1.83 40.47 16.08
C ALA A 519 1.93 40.06 14.59
N PRO A 520 1.81 41.01 13.64
CA PRO A 520 1.98 40.73 12.22
C PRO A 520 3.46 40.83 11.83
N CYS A 521 3.94 39.91 10.99
CA CYS A 521 5.24 40.07 10.32
C CYS A 521 5.07 39.86 8.82
N ASN A 522 5.63 40.83 8.09
CA ASN A 522 5.57 41.00 6.63
C ASN A 522 6.15 39.80 5.87
N GLU A 523 5.44 39.36 4.84
CA GLU A 523 5.91 38.41 3.84
C GLU A 523 6.90 39.10 2.89
N GLY A 524 8.16 38.68 2.93
CA GLY A 524 9.14 38.92 1.87
C GLY A 524 9.04 37.81 0.82
N SER A 525 8.49 38.12 -0.35
CA SER A 525 8.45 37.25 -1.51
C SER A 525 9.83 37.13 -2.17
N LEU A 526 10.59 36.10 -1.83
CA LEU A 526 11.75 35.69 -2.63
C LEU A 526 11.28 34.73 -3.73
N SER A 527 11.31 35.21 -4.98
CA SER A 527 10.99 34.44 -6.17
C SER A 527 11.99 33.30 -6.37
N THR A 528 11.47 32.11 -6.65
CA THR A 528 12.24 30.88 -6.91
C THR A 528 12.66 30.77 -8.38
N SER A 529 12.99 31.88 -9.02
CA SER A 529 13.32 31.94 -10.46
C SER A 529 14.82 31.85 -10.77
N SER A 530 15.71 31.92 -9.78
CA SER A 530 17.16 32.11 -10.01
C SER A 530 18.03 30.84 -10.04
N LEU A 531 17.48 29.64 -9.86
CA LEU A 531 18.27 28.39 -9.81
C LEU A 531 18.14 27.50 -11.06
N GLU A 532 17.09 27.64 -11.88
CA GLU A 532 16.95 26.88 -13.14
C GLU A 532 17.58 27.58 -14.34
N GLU A 533 17.69 28.92 -14.36
CA GLU A 533 18.53 29.60 -15.37
C GLU A 533 20.01 29.25 -15.20
N ALA A 534 20.47 28.99 -13.97
CA ALA A 534 21.82 28.49 -13.69
C ALA A 534 22.06 27.03 -14.14
N LEU A 535 21.00 26.26 -14.43
CA LEU A 535 21.11 24.87 -14.93
C LEU A 535 21.35 24.80 -16.44
N LEU A 536 21.13 25.89 -17.18
CA LEU A 536 21.43 26.00 -18.61
C LEU A 536 22.91 26.34 -18.89
N ASP A 537 23.65 26.81 -17.88
CA ASP A 537 25.04 27.27 -17.98
C ASP A 537 26.08 26.25 -17.47
N LEU A 538 25.66 25.04 -17.08
CA LEU A 538 26.62 23.99 -16.71
C LEU A 538 27.31 23.42 -17.96
N PRO A 539 28.66 23.31 -17.98
CA PRO A 539 29.38 22.74 -19.10
C PRO A 539 28.92 21.30 -19.34
N PRO A 540 28.78 20.85 -20.60
CA PRO A 540 28.39 19.48 -20.90
C PRO A 540 29.41 18.51 -20.29
N THR A 541 28.95 17.63 -19.40
CA THR A 541 29.73 16.47 -18.98
C THR A 541 30.16 15.66 -20.22
N PRO A 542 31.42 15.21 -20.31
CA PRO A 542 31.88 14.41 -21.43
C PRO A 542 30.97 13.20 -21.64
N TRP A 543 30.62 12.91 -22.90
CA TRP A 543 29.89 11.69 -23.23
C TRP A 543 30.73 10.47 -22.81
N PRO A 544 30.21 9.54 -22.00
CA PRO A 544 30.95 8.34 -21.66
C PRO A 544 31.23 7.56 -22.96
N ARG A 545 32.51 7.38 -23.30
CA ARG A 545 32.93 6.64 -24.50
C ARG A 545 32.60 5.14 -24.44
N GLU A 546 32.11 4.65 -23.30
CA GLU A 546 31.92 3.23 -22.98
C GLU A 546 30.44 2.77 -22.98
N LEU A 547 29.50 3.58 -23.49
CA LEU A 547 28.07 3.21 -23.59
C LEU A 547 27.81 2.26 -24.79
N GLN A 548 28.28 1.03 -24.72
CA GLN A 548 27.99 -0.01 -25.74
C GLN A 548 27.20 -1.17 -25.13
N SER A 549 25.99 -1.41 -25.65
CA SER A 549 25.18 -2.59 -25.31
C SER A 549 25.29 -3.63 -26.41
N ASP A 550 25.36 -4.90 -26.02
CA ASP A 550 25.33 -6.07 -26.90
C ASP A 550 23.90 -6.62 -27.12
N ASP A 551 22.90 -5.98 -26.51
CA ASP A 551 21.53 -6.48 -26.44
C ASP A 551 20.50 -5.31 -26.38
N PHE A 552 19.22 -5.63 -26.59
CA PHE A 552 18.13 -4.64 -26.72
C PHE A 552 17.57 -4.17 -25.35
N GLY A 553 16.41 -3.51 -25.37
CA GLY A 553 15.57 -3.13 -24.21
C GLY A 553 16.13 -2.16 -23.15
N GLY A 554 17.41 -1.79 -23.21
CA GLY A 554 18.00 -0.65 -22.48
C GLY A 554 17.72 -0.70 -20.98
N LEU A 555 16.93 0.27 -20.48
CA LEU A 555 16.55 0.40 -19.07
C LEU A 555 15.99 -0.91 -18.48
N TRP A 556 15.19 -1.66 -19.23
CA TRP A 556 14.46 -2.83 -18.72
C TRP A 556 15.31 -4.09 -18.59
N LYS A 557 16.55 -4.09 -19.10
CA LYS A 557 17.52 -5.15 -18.84
C LYS A 557 18.10 -4.99 -17.44
N PHE A 558 17.99 -6.01 -16.61
CA PHE A 558 18.62 -6.03 -15.30
C PHE A 558 20.07 -6.53 -15.42
N THR A 559 20.97 -5.88 -14.69
CA THR A 559 22.34 -6.36 -14.44
C THR A 559 22.72 -6.13 -12.99
N GLU A 560 23.62 -6.98 -12.49
CA GLU A 560 24.04 -6.91 -11.09
C GLU A 560 24.95 -5.71 -10.80
N ASP A 561 25.69 -5.22 -11.80
CA ASP A 561 26.50 -4.00 -11.67
C ASP A 561 26.04 -2.88 -12.61
N SER A 562 26.53 -1.68 -12.33
CA SER A 562 26.33 -0.45 -13.11
C SER A 562 27.65 0.06 -13.71
N LYS A 563 28.64 -0.83 -13.89
CA LYS A 563 30.02 -0.45 -14.29
C LYS A 563 30.09 0.11 -15.72
N ASP A 564 29.14 -0.25 -16.57
CA ASP A 564 29.03 0.26 -17.94
C ASP A 564 28.37 1.66 -18.04
N GLY A 565 28.04 2.27 -16.90
CA GLY A 565 27.42 3.60 -16.84
C GLY A 565 25.97 3.63 -17.35
N MET A 566 25.37 2.49 -17.72
CA MET A 566 24.00 2.42 -18.22
C MET A 566 22.99 2.48 -17.07
N THR A 567 21.92 3.27 -17.25
CA THR A 567 20.78 3.22 -16.33
C THR A 567 19.99 1.94 -16.57
N ARG A 568 19.91 1.10 -15.54
CA ARG A 568 19.18 -0.17 -15.56
C ARG A 568 18.28 -0.30 -14.35
N VAL A 569 17.18 -1.01 -14.54
CA VAL A 569 16.23 -1.33 -13.48
C VAL A 569 16.87 -2.09 -12.32
N TYR A 570 16.31 -1.93 -11.12
CA TYR A 570 16.61 -2.78 -9.96
C TYR A 570 15.75 -4.05 -9.99
N ARG A 571 16.21 -5.10 -9.30
CA ARG A 571 15.70 -6.48 -9.39
C ARG A 571 14.19 -6.60 -9.09
N THR A 572 13.68 -5.79 -8.18
CA THR A 572 12.29 -5.89 -7.70
C THR A 572 11.33 -4.94 -8.40
N LEU A 573 11.79 -4.19 -9.42
CA LEU A 573 10.99 -3.20 -10.13
C LEU A 573 9.73 -3.83 -10.75
N VAL A 574 8.60 -3.20 -10.48
CA VAL A 574 7.28 -3.54 -11.05
C VAL A 574 6.74 -2.34 -11.84
N THR A 575 6.09 -2.61 -12.97
CA THR A 575 5.47 -1.56 -13.79
C THR A 575 4.42 -0.76 -13.00
N ASN A 576 4.34 0.55 -13.29
CA ASN A 576 3.34 1.45 -12.69
C ASN A 576 2.06 1.56 -13.52
N VAL A 577 2.07 1.01 -14.74
CA VAL A 577 0.99 1.06 -15.71
C VAL A 577 0.64 -0.36 -16.08
N CYS A 578 -0.66 -0.70 -16.01
CA CYS A 578 -1.12 -2.05 -16.26
C CYS A 578 -0.94 -2.48 -17.73
N LYS A 579 -0.86 -3.79 -17.96
CA LYS A 579 -0.55 -4.42 -19.25
C LYS A 579 -1.41 -3.91 -20.42
N GLU A 580 -2.70 -3.69 -20.20
CA GLU A 580 -3.62 -3.24 -21.25
C GLU A 580 -3.35 -1.78 -21.69
N MET A 581 -2.71 -0.99 -20.84
CA MET A 581 -2.37 0.41 -21.11
C MET A 581 -0.90 0.59 -21.54
N SER A 582 -0.04 -0.40 -21.29
CA SER A 582 1.42 -0.36 -21.52
C SER A 582 1.91 -1.39 -22.55
N CYS A 583 1.14 -1.59 -23.63
CA CYS A 583 1.50 -2.45 -24.77
C CYS A 583 1.58 -1.66 -26.09
N TYR A 584 2.23 -2.26 -27.08
CA TYR A 584 2.13 -1.85 -28.49
C TYR A 584 0.70 -2.10 -29.00
N SER A 585 0.17 -1.15 -29.77
CA SER A 585 -1.25 -1.10 -30.12
C SER A 585 -1.76 -2.23 -31.01
N ASP A 586 -0.87 -3.00 -31.65
CA ASP A 586 -1.16 -4.19 -32.45
C ASP A 586 -0.54 -5.49 -31.88
N PHE A 587 0.00 -5.43 -30.66
CA PHE A 587 0.61 -6.58 -29.98
C PHE A 587 0.28 -6.57 -28.47
N PRO A 588 -0.96 -6.95 -28.08
CA PRO A 588 -1.35 -7.03 -26.68
C PRO A 588 -0.54 -8.09 -25.92
N PHE A 589 -0.40 -7.92 -24.61
CA PHE A 589 0.17 -8.96 -23.75
C PHE A 589 -0.69 -10.23 -23.75
N GLN A 590 -0.07 -11.36 -23.41
CA GLN A 590 -0.77 -12.60 -23.17
C GLN A 590 -1.76 -12.46 -21.99
N GLU A 591 -2.87 -13.20 -22.06
CA GLU A 591 -3.98 -12.98 -21.13
C GLU A 591 -3.67 -13.40 -19.70
N ASP A 592 -2.75 -14.35 -19.51
CA ASP A 592 -2.30 -14.88 -18.22
C ASP A 592 -1.20 -14.04 -17.56
N TYR A 593 -0.62 -13.07 -18.28
CA TYR A 593 0.37 -12.17 -17.71
C TYR A 593 -0.26 -11.33 -16.58
N PRO A 594 0.48 -11.06 -15.49
CA PRO A 594 0.00 -10.18 -14.42
C PRO A 594 -0.37 -8.78 -14.94
N ASN A 595 -1.28 -8.11 -14.25
CA ASN A 595 -1.69 -6.76 -14.67
C ASN A 595 -0.54 -5.76 -14.54
N PHE A 596 0.28 -5.90 -13.51
CA PHE A 596 1.51 -5.12 -13.34
C PHE A 596 2.68 -6.10 -13.26
N MET A 597 3.70 -5.91 -14.08
CA MET A 597 4.71 -6.93 -14.32
C MET A 597 6.03 -6.55 -13.68
N ARG A 598 6.77 -7.55 -13.21
CA ARG A 598 8.20 -7.36 -12.93
C ARG A 598 8.97 -7.13 -14.23
N HIS A 599 10.16 -6.56 -14.10
CA HIS A 599 10.98 -6.23 -15.27
C HIS A 599 11.29 -7.44 -16.15
N GLU A 600 11.45 -8.66 -15.61
CA GLU A 600 11.73 -9.87 -16.40
C GLU A 600 10.56 -10.18 -17.33
N LYS A 601 9.33 -10.12 -16.82
CA LYS A 601 8.13 -10.38 -17.63
C LYS A 601 7.85 -9.30 -18.66
N PHE A 602 8.22 -8.05 -18.36
CA PHE A 602 8.15 -6.98 -19.35
C PHE A 602 9.22 -7.17 -20.44
N TRP A 603 10.41 -7.62 -20.07
CA TRP A 603 11.47 -7.97 -21.00
C TRP A 603 11.07 -9.14 -21.93
N ASP A 604 10.49 -10.21 -21.39
CA ASP A 604 9.93 -11.32 -22.20
C ASP A 604 8.99 -10.80 -23.29
N TYR A 605 8.11 -9.85 -22.96
CA TYR A 605 7.21 -9.24 -23.94
C TYR A 605 7.94 -8.44 -25.03
N LEU A 606 9.00 -7.70 -24.69
CA LEU A 606 9.82 -7.01 -25.68
C LEU A 606 10.53 -8.00 -26.59
N GLN A 607 11.03 -9.11 -26.05
CA GLN A 607 11.62 -10.19 -26.83
C GLN A 607 10.59 -10.83 -27.77
N GLU A 608 9.41 -11.18 -27.27
CA GLU A 608 8.31 -11.71 -28.09
C GLU A 608 7.93 -10.74 -29.23
N PHE A 609 7.92 -9.43 -28.96
CA PHE A 609 7.65 -8.41 -29.98
C PHE A 609 8.77 -8.35 -31.04
N VAL A 610 10.03 -8.34 -30.60
CA VAL A 610 11.20 -8.31 -31.49
C VAL A 610 11.26 -9.54 -32.39
N GLU A 611 10.99 -10.73 -31.84
CA GLU A 611 10.92 -11.99 -32.58
C GLU A 611 9.73 -12.00 -33.55
N ARG A 612 8.55 -11.57 -33.10
CA ARG A 612 7.33 -11.56 -33.92
C ARG A 612 7.47 -10.72 -35.20
N PHE A 613 8.19 -9.60 -35.11
CA PHE A 613 8.35 -8.66 -36.22
C PHE A 613 9.74 -8.74 -36.87
N ASP A 614 10.58 -9.71 -36.48
CA ASP A 614 11.94 -9.92 -37.01
C ASP A 614 12.76 -8.62 -37.02
N LEU A 615 12.79 -7.94 -35.87
CA LEU A 615 13.38 -6.59 -35.76
C LEU A 615 14.90 -6.62 -35.58
N LEU A 616 15.47 -7.72 -35.09
CA LEU A 616 16.92 -7.82 -34.79
C LEU A 616 17.80 -7.53 -36.02
N LYS A 617 17.35 -7.90 -37.22
CA LYS A 617 18.10 -7.64 -38.47
C LYS A 617 18.32 -6.15 -38.78
N TYR A 618 17.56 -5.25 -38.16
CA TYR A 618 17.69 -3.81 -38.33
C TYR A 618 18.49 -3.13 -37.21
N ILE A 619 18.92 -3.89 -36.20
CA ILE A 619 19.61 -3.36 -35.02
C ILE A 619 21.10 -3.69 -35.13
N ARG A 620 21.94 -2.65 -35.04
CA ARG A 620 23.40 -2.80 -34.94
C ARG A 620 23.81 -2.58 -33.48
N PHE A 621 24.17 -3.66 -32.79
CA PHE A 621 24.67 -3.59 -31.42
C PHE A 621 26.11 -3.07 -31.37
N LYS A 622 26.60 -2.70 -30.17
CA LYS A 622 27.96 -2.20 -29.93
C LYS A 622 28.41 -1.07 -30.88
N THR A 623 27.47 -0.24 -31.31
CA THR A 623 27.69 0.84 -32.27
C THR A 623 27.27 2.15 -31.63
N THR A 624 28.22 3.05 -31.40
CA THR A 624 28.00 4.36 -30.80
C THR A 624 27.86 5.41 -31.90
N VAL A 625 26.81 6.24 -31.86
CA VAL A 625 26.68 7.39 -32.76
C VAL A 625 27.51 8.54 -32.20
N CYS A 626 28.56 8.93 -32.92
CA CYS A 626 29.48 9.98 -32.50
C CYS A 626 29.03 11.37 -32.96
N SER A 627 28.52 11.49 -34.18
CA SER A 627 28.01 12.75 -34.71
C SER A 627 26.91 12.55 -35.75
N VAL A 628 25.98 13.50 -35.79
CA VAL A 628 24.89 13.62 -36.76
C VAL A 628 24.89 15.06 -37.25
N THR A 629 25.35 15.27 -38.48
CA THR A 629 25.55 16.60 -39.07
C THR A 629 24.76 16.73 -40.36
N LYS A 630 24.28 17.95 -40.66
CA LYS A 630 23.63 18.22 -41.94
C LYS A 630 24.63 18.09 -43.07
N ARG A 631 24.24 17.49 -44.20
CA ARG A 631 25.05 17.55 -45.42
C ARG A 631 25.08 18.99 -45.98
N PRO A 632 26.11 19.37 -46.75
CA PRO A 632 26.17 20.69 -47.38
C PRO A 632 24.95 21.00 -48.27
N ASP A 633 24.31 19.98 -48.83
CA ASP A 633 23.11 20.07 -49.69
C ASP A 633 21.78 19.87 -48.91
N PHE A 634 21.79 19.95 -47.57
CA PHE A 634 20.63 19.62 -46.72
C PHE A 634 19.35 20.39 -47.07
N SER A 635 19.46 21.67 -47.46
CA SER A 635 18.30 22.49 -47.85
C SER A 635 17.53 21.88 -49.04
N GLU A 636 18.24 21.16 -49.91
CA GLU A 636 17.67 20.47 -51.07
C GLU A 636 17.31 19.02 -50.73
N THR A 637 18.25 18.28 -50.11
CA THR A 637 18.17 16.82 -49.93
C THR A 637 17.52 16.39 -48.61
N GLY A 638 17.72 17.17 -47.54
CA GLY A 638 17.35 16.81 -46.18
C GLY A 638 18.19 15.68 -45.56
N GLN A 639 19.34 15.33 -46.15
CA GLN A 639 20.17 14.18 -45.78
C GLN A 639 21.18 14.49 -44.66
N TRP A 640 21.48 13.47 -43.86
CA TRP A 640 22.36 13.55 -42.71
C TRP A 640 23.63 12.71 -42.91
N ASP A 641 24.77 13.28 -42.54
CA ASP A 641 26.02 12.54 -42.33
C ASP A 641 26.02 12.01 -40.89
N VAL A 642 26.05 10.68 -40.74
CA VAL A 642 26.09 10.02 -39.44
C VAL A 642 27.43 9.30 -39.30
N VAL A 643 28.19 9.67 -38.27
CA VAL A 643 29.45 9.00 -37.91
C VAL A 643 29.18 8.07 -36.75
N THR A 644 29.51 6.79 -36.94
CA THR A 644 29.38 5.75 -35.93
C THR A 644 30.73 5.16 -35.58
N GLU A 645 30.90 4.73 -34.34
CA GLU A 645 32.07 4.01 -33.86
C GLU A 645 31.68 2.62 -33.36
N THR A 646 32.38 1.60 -33.87
CA THR A 646 32.23 0.19 -33.47
C THR A 646 33.62 -0.36 -33.21
N GLU A 647 33.89 -0.84 -31.99
CA GLU A 647 35.19 -1.41 -31.60
C GLU A 647 36.39 -0.50 -31.94
N GLY A 648 36.23 0.82 -31.76
CA GLY A 648 37.26 1.83 -32.05
C GLY A 648 37.45 2.18 -33.53
N LYS A 649 36.65 1.61 -34.44
CA LYS A 649 36.63 1.97 -35.86
C LYS A 649 35.47 2.91 -36.15
N GLN A 650 35.78 4.04 -36.77
CA GLN A 650 34.76 4.98 -37.22
C GLN A 650 34.33 4.67 -38.66
N ASP A 651 33.02 4.68 -38.86
CA ASP A 651 32.37 4.58 -40.16
C ASP A 651 31.47 5.78 -40.38
N ARG A 652 31.30 6.20 -41.64
CA ARG A 652 30.44 7.32 -42.03
C ARG A 652 29.41 6.82 -43.03
N ALA A 653 28.14 7.05 -42.74
CA ALA A 653 27.03 6.72 -43.62
C ALA A 653 26.06 7.89 -43.79
N VAL A 654 25.47 7.99 -44.97
CA VAL A 654 24.46 9.00 -45.32
C VAL A 654 23.06 8.43 -45.09
N PHE A 655 22.20 9.19 -44.42
CA PHE A 655 20.81 8.81 -44.16
C PHE A 655 19.83 9.89 -44.59
N ASP A 656 18.70 9.48 -45.18
CA ASP A 656 17.63 10.40 -45.59
C ASP A 656 16.86 11.01 -44.41
N ALA A 657 16.86 10.33 -43.28
CA ALA A 657 16.25 10.81 -42.05
C ALA A 657 16.87 10.15 -40.80
N VAL A 658 16.77 10.84 -39.67
CA VAL A 658 17.29 10.39 -38.37
C VAL A 658 16.19 10.41 -37.31
N MET A 659 16.08 9.34 -36.53
CA MET A 659 15.27 9.31 -35.30
C MET A 659 16.18 9.18 -34.08
N VAL A 660 16.05 10.11 -33.14
CA VAL A 660 16.79 10.08 -31.87
C VAL A 660 15.91 9.43 -30.80
N CYS A 661 16.31 8.25 -30.33
CA CYS A 661 15.53 7.39 -29.43
C CYS A 661 16.24 7.12 -28.08
N THR A 662 17.15 8.00 -27.65
CA THR A 662 18.00 7.80 -26.46
C THR A 662 17.30 8.04 -25.12
N GLY A 663 16.08 8.61 -25.12
CA GLY A 663 15.30 8.84 -23.90
C GLY A 663 15.88 9.92 -22.98
N HIS A 664 15.52 9.88 -21.68
CA HIS A 664 15.87 10.91 -20.70
C HIS A 664 16.58 10.41 -19.42
N PHE A 665 16.84 9.10 -19.32
CA PHE A 665 17.40 8.46 -18.12
C PHE A 665 18.87 8.07 -18.32
N LEU A 666 19.71 9.00 -18.78
CA LEU A 666 21.11 8.68 -19.09
C LEU A 666 22.06 9.11 -17.96
N SER A 667 22.07 10.40 -17.62
CA SER A 667 23.03 10.94 -16.64
C SER A 667 22.35 11.19 -15.29
N PRO A 668 22.85 10.63 -14.18
CA PRO A 668 22.26 10.82 -12.86
C PRO A 668 22.39 12.30 -12.44
N HIS A 669 21.32 12.87 -11.88
CA HIS A 669 21.36 14.23 -11.36
C HIS A 669 21.71 14.19 -9.87
N LEU A 670 22.94 14.57 -9.52
CA LEU A 670 23.42 14.66 -8.14
C LEU A 670 23.70 16.12 -7.76
N PRO A 671 22.73 16.85 -7.16
CA PRO A 671 22.90 18.25 -6.79
C PRO A 671 23.66 18.40 -5.47
N LEU A 672 24.88 17.86 -5.37
CA LEU A 672 25.68 17.85 -4.14
C LEU A 672 25.93 19.26 -3.59
N GLU A 673 26.19 20.23 -4.47
CA GLU A 673 26.40 21.63 -4.12
C GLU A 673 25.21 22.28 -3.39
N SER A 674 24.01 21.70 -3.52
CA SER A 674 22.81 22.19 -2.81
C SER A 674 22.75 21.76 -1.35
N PHE A 675 23.69 20.93 -0.87
CA PHE A 675 23.69 20.37 0.48
C PHE A 675 24.98 20.72 1.24
N PRO A 676 24.99 21.83 1.99
CA PRO A 676 26.13 22.23 2.80
C PRO A 676 26.63 21.07 3.69
N GLY A 677 27.93 20.82 3.69
CA GLY A 677 28.58 19.79 4.50
C GLY A 677 28.56 18.37 3.91
N ILE A 678 27.89 18.12 2.77
CA ILE A 678 27.82 16.77 2.18
C ILE A 678 29.20 16.20 1.81
N HIS A 679 30.15 17.03 1.41
CA HIS A 679 31.51 16.60 1.09
C HIS A 679 32.31 16.11 2.30
N ASN A 680 31.87 16.47 3.52
CA ASN A 680 32.47 16.01 4.78
C ASN A 680 31.76 14.76 5.34
N PHE A 681 30.67 14.32 4.72
CA PHE A 681 29.90 13.16 5.17
C PHE A 681 30.73 11.88 4.95
N LYS A 682 30.91 11.10 6.01
CA LYS A 682 31.75 9.89 6.03
C LYS A 682 31.00 8.63 5.55
N GLY A 683 29.68 8.68 5.49
CA GLY A 683 28.85 7.59 4.99
C GLY A 683 28.86 7.49 3.46
N GLN A 684 28.19 6.47 2.93
CA GLN A 684 28.13 6.24 1.48
C GLN A 684 27.11 7.17 0.82
N ILE A 685 27.45 7.74 -0.33
CA ILE A 685 26.54 8.54 -1.16
C ILE A 685 26.28 7.78 -2.46
N LEU A 686 25.00 7.55 -2.77
CA LEU A 686 24.54 6.81 -3.94
C LEU A 686 23.50 7.62 -4.71
N HIS A 687 23.48 7.47 -6.04
CA HIS A 687 22.29 7.78 -6.82
C HIS A 687 21.41 6.53 -6.98
N SER A 688 20.10 6.71 -7.20
CA SER A 688 19.17 5.60 -7.46
C SER A 688 19.54 4.71 -8.67
N GLN A 689 20.44 5.17 -9.55
CA GLN A 689 20.97 4.39 -10.67
C GLN A 689 21.88 3.24 -10.20
N GLU A 690 22.57 3.44 -9.09
CA GLU A 690 23.51 2.48 -8.48
C GLU A 690 22.78 1.45 -7.60
N TYR A 691 21.56 1.75 -7.18
CA TYR A 691 20.73 0.82 -6.42
C TYR A 691 20.24 -0.33 -7.31
N LYS A 692 20.58 -1.58 -6.95
CA LYS A 692 20.14 -2.78 -7.68
C LYS A 692 19.24 -3.70 -6.88
N SER A 693 19.46 -3.77 -5.57
CA SER A 693 18.75 -4.66 -4.66
C SER A 693 19.03 -4.26 -3.20
N PRO A 694 18.27 -4.78 -2.22
CA PRO A 694 18.42 -4.39 -0.81
C PRO A 694 19.59 -5.06 -0.09
N GLU A 695 20.30 -6.00 -0.75
CA GLU A 695 21.51 -6.59 -0.19
C GLU A 695 22.60 -5.54 0.11
N GLY A 696 23.17 -5.59 1.31
CA GLY A 696 24.21 -4.66 1.76
C GLY A 696 23.69 -3.51 2.65
N PHE A 697 22.37 -3.37 2.78
CA PHE A 697 21.73 -2.34 3.61
C PHE A 697 21.29 -2.87 4.99
N GLN A 698 21.52 -4.14 5.29
CA GLN A 698 21.13 -4.79 6.55
C GLN A 698 21.71 -4.06 7.76
N GLY A 699 20.85 -3.68 8.70
CA GLY A 699 21.26 -3.00 9.93
C GLY A 699 21.73 -1.55 9.75
N LYS A 700 21.66 -0.99 8.52
CA LYS A 700 22.08 0.37 8.20
C LYS A 700 20.96 1.39 8.41
N ARG A 701 21.33 2.64 8.72
CA ARG A 701 20.42 3.79 8.73
C ARG A 701 20.55 4.52 7.39
N VAL A 702 19.46 4.55 6.63
CA VAL A 702 19.47 5.03 5.24
C VAL A 702 18.61 6.27 5.09
N LEU A 703 19.17 7.32 4.47
CA LEU A 703 18.45 8.53 4.08
C LEU A 703 18.18 8.54 2.58
N VAL A 704 16.90 8.47 2.19
CA VAL A 704 16.45 8.60 0.80
C VAL A 704 16.00 10.04 0.56
N ILE A 705 16.65 10.73 -0.39
CA ILE A 705 16.38 12.13 -0.73
C ILE A 705 15.63 12.20 -2.05
N GLY A 706 14.44 12.79 -2.02
CA GLY A 706 13.55 12.89 -3.16
C GLY A 706 12.42 11.86 -3.09
N LEU A 707 11.23 12.27 -3.53
CA LEU A 707 10.03 11.42 -3.51
C LEU A 707 9.37 11.39 -4.88
N GLY A 708 10.02 10.67 -5.80
CA GLY A 708 9.42 10.16 -7.04
C GLY A 708 8.97 8.71 -6.89
N ASN A 709 8.58 8.05 -7.99
CA ASN A 709 8.24 6.61 -7.97
C ASN A 709 9.42 5.78 -7.43
N THR A 710 10.63 6.01 -7.95
CA THR A 710 11.85 5.30 -7.53
C THR A 710 12.17 5.52 -6.06
N GLY A 711 12.08 6.75 -5.54
CA GLY A 711 12.34 7.02 -4.13
C GLY A 711 11.34 6.35 -3.19
N GLY A 712 10.06 6.27 -3.59
CA GLY A 712 9.05 5.53 -2.83
C GLY A 712 9.30 4.02 -2.84
N ASP A 713 9.65 3.45 -4.00
CA ASP A 713 9.93 2.01 -4.14
C ASP A 713 11.18 1.59 -3.34
N ILE A 714 12.28 2.33 -3.46
CA ILE A 714 13.52 2.06 -2.70
C ILE A 714 13.28 2.20 -1.20
N ALA A 715 12.56 3.24 -0.76
CA ALA A 715 12.30 3.44 0.67
C ALA A 715 11.48 2.28 1.28
N VAL A 716 10.47 1.78 0.56
CA VAL A 716 9.65 0.65 0.99
C VAL A 716 10.46 -0.65 1.03
N GLU A 717 11.26 -0.91 0.01
CA GLU A 717 12.09 -2.10 -0.06
C GLU A 717 13.12 -2.12 1.08
N LEU A 718 13.84 -1.01 1.26
CA LEU A 718 14.81 -0.86 2.34
C LEU A 718 14.17 -0.84 3.72
N GLY A 719 12.92 -0.39 3.87
CA GLY A 719 12.22 -0.38 5.15
C GLY A 719 12.06 -1.77 5.78
N ARG A 720 12.20 -2.84 5.00
CA ARG A 720 12.15 -4.23 5.48
C ARG A 720 13.52 -4.81 5.84
N THR A 721 14.61 -4.14 5.46
CA THR A 721 15.98 -4.68 5.52
C THR A 721 16.92 -3.81 6.33
N ALA A 722 16.85 -2.49 6.14
CA ALA A 722 17.60 -1.49 6.88
C ALA A 722 17.14 -1.43 8.35
N ALA A 723 18.00 -0.94 9.23
CA ALA A 723 17.62 -0.68 10.61
C ALA A 723 16.59 0.46 10.71
N GLN A 724 16.74 1.49 9.86
CA GLN A 724 15.80 2.59 9.73
C GLN A 724 15.90 3.25 8.36
N VAL A 725 14.77 3.63 7.77
CA VAL A 725 14.72 4.43 6.54
C VAL A 725 14.10 5.80 6.82
N LEU A 726 14.83 6.85 6.45
CA LEU A 726 14.38 8.24 6.49
C LEU A 726 14.08 8.68 5.06
N LEU A 727 12.85 9.11 4.78
CA LEU A 727 12.43 9.56 3.45
C LEU A 727 12.19 11.08 3.46
N SER A 728 13.11 11.82 2.84
CA SER A 728 13.09 13.28 2.79
C SER A 728 12.39 13.81 1.55
N THR A 729 11.45 14.74 1.75
CA THR A 729 10.80 15.46 0.65
C THR A 729 10.50 16.91 1.01
N ARG A 730 10.85 17.83 0.10
CA ARG A 730 10.57 19.27 0.26
C ARG A 730 9.08 19.57 0.10
N THR A 731 8.48 19.07 -0.97
CA THR A 731 7.13 19.48 -1.39
C THR A 731 6.02 18.55 -0.93
N GLY A 732 6.29 17.28 -0.59
CA GLY A 732 5.26 16.25 -0.45
C GLY A 732 4.75 15.71 -1.80
N THR A 733 3.86 14.71 -1.77
CA THR A 733 3.31 14.04 -2.95
C THR A 733 1.98 13.33 -2.65
N TRP A 734 1.15 13.14 -3.68
CA TRP A 734 0.01 12.24 -3.62
C TRP A 734 0.45 10.80 -3.93
N VAL A 735 0.30 9.92 -2.95
CA VAL A 735 0.50 8.48 -3.12
C VAL A 735 -0.80 7.83 -3.59
N ILE A 736 -0.74 7.08 -4.69
CA ILE A 736 -1.84 6.28 -5.24
C ILE A 736 -1.48 4.80 -5.29
N SER A 737 -2.47 3.94 -5.05
CA SER A 737 -2.33 2.49 -5.24
C SER A 737 -2.48 2.13 -6.72
N ARG A 738 -1.84 1.03 -7.15
CA ARG A 738 -2.04 0.39 -8.46
C ARG A 738 -3.48 -0.06 -8.68
N SER A 739 -4.21 -0.30 -7.58
CA SER A 739 -5.61 -0.74 -7.61
C SER A 739 -6.57 0.37 -7.16
N SER A 740 -7.66 0.56 -7.90
CA SER A 740 -8.79 1.41 -7.50
C SER A 740 -9.81 0.64 -6.64
N ASP A 741 -10.93 1.29 -6.32
CA ASP A 741 -12.13 0.65 -5.77
C ASP A 741 -12.45 -0.66 -6.50
N ARG A 742 -12.76 -1.71 -5.72
CA ARG A 742 -13.01 -3.08 -6.18
C ARG A 742 -11.82 -3.79 -6.86
N GLY A 743 -10.61 -3.25 -6.80
CA GLY A 743 -9.39 -3.96 -7.23
C GLY A 743 -9.11 -3.90 -8.74
N TYR A 744 -9.76 -3.01 -9.48
CA TYR A 744 -9.42 -2.79 -10.89
C TYR A 744 -8.13 -1.95 -11.01
N PRO A 745 -7.33 -2.11 -12.09
CA PRO A 745 -6.17 -1.26 -12.32
C PRO A 745 -6.55 0.22 -12.35
N PHE A 746 -5.94 1.02 -11.49
CA PHE A 746 -6.30 2.43 -11.28
C PHE A 746 -6.22 3.23 -12.58
N ASN A 747 -5.15 3.05 -13.36
CA ASN A 747 -4.93 3.71 -14.64
C ASN A 747 -6.02 3.43 -15.69
N MET A 748 -6.63 2.23 -15.72
CA MET A 748 -7.77 1.91 -16.61
C MET A 748 -9.07 2.59 -16.16
N MET A 749 -9.21 2.84 -14.86
CA MET A 749 -10.39 3.52 -14.32
C MET A 749 -10.38 5.02 -14.58
N ILE A 750 -9.21 5.67 -14.47
CA ILE A 750 -9.09 7.12 -14.63
C ILE A 750 -8.85 7.57 -16.08
N THR A 751 -8.28 6.71 -16.93
CA THR A 751 -7.94 7.07 -18.33
C THR A 751 -9.07 6.69 -19.27
N ARG A 752 -10.20 7.41 -19.18
CA ARG A 752 -11.42 7.16 -19.96
C ARG A 752 -11.87 8.41 -20.70
N ARG A 753 -12.37 8.26 -21.93
CA ARG A 753 -12.82 9.39 -22.74
C ARG A 753 -13.98 10.14 -22.07
N CYS A 754 -14.92 9.43 -21.43
CA CYS A 754 -16.00 10.05 -20.67
C CYS A 754 -15.49 10.93 -19.52
N TYR A 755 -14.42 10.52 -18.83
CA TYR A 755 -13.84 11.29 -17.74
C TYR A 755 -13.15 12.56 -18.26
N THR A 756 -12.38 12.45 -19.34
CA THR A 756 -11.79 13.62 -20.03
C THR A 756 -12.88 14.60 -20.49
N PHE A 757 -13.99 14.10 -21.03
CA PHE A 757 -15.12 14.92 -21.43
C PHE A 757 -15.77 15.66 -20.24
N ILE A 758 -16.04 14.96 -19.14
CA ILE A 758 -16.59 15.58 -17.91
C ILE A 758 -15.62 16.65 -17.36
N ASN A 759 -14.31 16.38 -17.35
CA ASN A 759 -13.30 17.33 -16.90
C ASN A 759 -13.22 18.59 -17.76
N GLN A 760 -13.57 18.50 -19.05
CA GLN A 760 -13.66 19.66 -19.94
C GLN A 760 -14.93 20.49 -19.73
N LEU A 761 -15.99 19.89 -19.18
CA LEU A 761 -17.26 20.57 -18.91
C LEU A 761 -17.31 21.27 -17.55
N LEU A 762 -16.69 20.69 -16.53
CA LEU A 762 -16.77 21.18 -15.15
C LEU A 762 -15.65 22.18 -14.81
N PRO A 763 -15.90 23.19 -13.96
CA PRO A 763 -14.87 24.11 -13.49
C PRO A 763 -13.68 23.37 -12.82
N PRO A 764 -12.42 23.76 -13.07
CA PRO A 764 -11.25 23.10 -12.49
C PRO A 764 -11.25 23.05 -10.96
N CYS A 765 -11.81 24.05 -10.27
CA CYS A 765 -11.93 24.06 -8.81
C CYS A 765 -12.80 22.90 -8.30
N PHE A 766 -13.92 22.63 -8.98
CA PHE A 766 -14.84 21.56 -8.62
C PHE A 766 -14.24 20.18 -8.90
N ILE A 767 -13.56 20.01 -10.03
CA ILE A 767 -12.81 18.78 -10.35
C ILE A 767 -11.71 18.53 -9.32
N ASN A 768 -10.92 19.55 -8.99
CA ASN A 768 -9.87 19.45 -7.97
C ASN A 768 -10.45 19.04 -6.61
N TRP A 769 -11.59 19.62 -6.22
CA TRP A 769 -12.30 19.25 -4.99
C TRP A 769 -12.77 17.79 -4.99
N ILE A 770 -13.38 17.32 -6.09
CA ILE A 770 -13.80 15.91 -6.22
C ILE A 770 -12.58 14.98 -6.12
N GLN A 771 -11.53 15.28 -6.86
CA GLN A 771 -10.31 14.46 -6.90
C GLN A 771 -9.64 14.40 -5.53
N GLU A 772 -9.46 15.54 -4.86
CA GLU A 772 -8.88 15.58 -3.50
C GLU A 772 -9.73 14.77 -2.51
N ARG A 773 -11.07 14.89 -2.57
CA ARG A 773 -11.95 14.12 -1.69
C ARG A 773 -11.90 12.61 -1.96
N GLN A 774 -11.80 12.20 -3.22
CA GLN A 774 -11.64 10.78 -3.60
C GLN A 774 -10.29 10.23 -3.12
N MET A 775 -9.21 11.00 -3.29
CA MET A 775 -7.86 10.61 -2.89
C MET A 775 -7.71 10.53 -1.37
N SER A 776 -8.28 11.48 -0.64
CA SER A 776 -8.25 11.51 0.83
C SER A 776 -9.12 10.45 1.50
N LYS A 777 -10.04 9.81 0.76
CA LYS A 777 -10.97 8.81 1.31
C LYS A 777 -10.24 7.60 1.90
N ARG A 778 -9.22 7.11 1.19
CA ARG A 778 -8.45 5.93 1.62
C ARG A 778 -7.22 6.30 2.42
N LEU A 779 -6.55 7.39 2.05
CA LEU A 779 -5.33 7.85 2.71
C LEU A 779 -5.41 9.37 2.88
N ASN A 780 -5.42 9.85 4.11
CA ASN A 780 -5.26 11.27 4.36
C ASN A 780 -3.75 11.62 4.34
N HIS A 781 -3.28 12.18 3.23
CA HIS A 781 -1.86 12.52 3.04
C HIS A 781 -1.33 13.53 4.06
N GLU A 782 -2.18 14.29 4.75
CA GLU A 782 -1.74 15.17 5.83
C GLU A 782 -1.27 14.39 7.06
N ILE A 783 -2.03 13.37 7.45
CA ILE A 783 -1.75 12.52 8.62
C ILE A 783 -0.44 11.74 8.46
N TYR A 784 -0.04 11.49 7.22
CA TYR A 784 1.17 10.71 6.87
C TYR A 784 2.37 11.60 6.51
N GLY A 785 2.29 12.93 6.73
CA GLY A 785 3.38 13.84 6.36
C GLY A 785 3.61 13.99 4.85
N LEU A 786 2.71 13.47 4.01
CA LEU A 786 2.78 13.46 2.55
C LEU A 786 2.15 14.71 1.90
N SER A 787 1.44 15.53 2.67
CA SER A 787 0.71 16.69 2.15
C SER A 787 1.60 17.63 1.34
N ILE A 788 1.03 18.14 0.24
CA ILE A 788 1.73 19.05 -0.64
C ILE A 788 1.80 20.45 0.00
N THR A 789 2.98 21.07 -0.06
CA THR A 789 3.18 22.46 0.41
C THR A 789 2.26 23.41 -0.37
N LYS A 790 1.58 24.31 0.33
CA LYS A 790 0.58 25.23 -0.26
C LYS A 790 1.21 26.02 -1.43
N GLY A 791 0.49 26.13 -2.54
CA GLY A 791 0.96 26.83 -3.74
C GLY A 791 1.93 26.03 -4.63
N LYS A 792 2.37 24.82 -4.24
CA LYS A 792 3.21 23.95 -5.08
C LYS A 792 2.37 23.01 -5.96
N LYS A 793 2.90 22.64 -7.13
CA LYS A 793 2.25 21.77 -8.13
C LYS A 793 1.97 20.36 -7.56
N LYS A 794 0.83 19.78 -7.95
CA LYS A 794 0.45 18.41 -7.55
C LYS A 794 1.39 17.38 -8.19
N LYS A 795 2.09 16.60 -7.38
CA LYS A 795 2.88 15.43 -7.78
C LYS A 795 2.18 14.15 -7.35
N PHE A 796 2.31 13.10 -8.16
CA PHE A 796 1.70 11.78 -7.91
C PHE A 796 2.76 10.69 -8.04
N ILE A 797 2.75 9.74 -7.10
CA ILE A 797 3.54 8.50 -7.17
C ILE A 797 2.65 7.28 -7.02
N VAL A 798 3.01 6.19 -7.68
CA VAL A 798 2.32 4.90 -7.59
C VAL A 798 3.08 4.02 -6.60
N ASN A 799 2.48 3.73 -5.45
CA ASN A 799 3.07 2.81 -4.47
C ASN A 799 1.96 2.22 -3.58
N ASP A 800 1.98 0.90 -3.40
CA ASP A 800 0.93 0.17 -2.68
C ASP A 800 1.23 0.01 -1.17
N GLU A 801 2.49 0.16 -0.78
CA GLU A 801 3.01 -0.32 0.51
C GLU A 801 3.55 0.82 1.40
N LEU A 802 3.95 1.96 0.81
CA LEU A 802 4.51 3.13 1.50
C LEU A 802 3.64 3.63 2.66
N PRO A 803 2.31 3.77 2.52
CA PRO A 803 1.47 4.16 3.66
C PRO A 803 1.59 3.17 4.83
N THR A 804 1.59 1.87 4.56
CA THR A 804 1.75 0.84 5.59
C THR A 804 3.13 0.91 6.25
N CYS A 805 4.20 1.09 5.46
CA CYS A 805 5.56 1.25 6.00
C CYS A 805 5.67 2.46 6.92
N ILE A 806 5.01 3.58 6.60
CA ILE A 806 4.94 4.76 7.49
C ILE A 806 4.15 4.42 8.76
N LEU A 807 3.00 3.77 8.62
CA LEU A 807 2.12 3.43 9.74
C LEU A 807 2.75 2.46 10.76
N CYS A 808 3.59 1.55 10.27
CA CYS A 808 4.37 0.59 11.05
C CYS A 808 5.73 1.13 11.50
N GLY A 809 6.11 2.35 11.13
CA GLY A 809 7.38 3.00 11.52
C GLY A 809 8.63 2.51 10.76
N LEU A 810 8.47 1.69 9.72
CA LEU A 810 9.57 1.20 8.88
C LEU A 810 10.17 2.31 8.00
N VAL A 811 9.36 3.31 7.64
CA VAL A 811 9.80 4.51 6.91
C VAL A 811 9.33 5.75 7.67
N THR A 812 10.27 6.65 7.99
CA THR A 812 9.96 7.93 8.65
C THR A 812 10.03 9.06 7.63
N MET A 813 8.96 9.85 7.54
CA MET A 813 8.93 11.02 6.66
C MET A 813 9.70 12.18 7.30
N LYS A 814 10.55 12.84 6.51
CA LYS A 814 11.33 14.01 6.92
C LYS A 814 11.11 15.20 5.98
N THR A 815 11.30 16.41 6.52
CA THR A 815 11.33 17.65 5.73
C THR A 815 12.56 17.70 4.81
N GLY A 816 12.77 18.78 4.05
CA GLY A 816 13.96 18.92 3.23
C GLY A 816 15.23 18.87 4.08
N VAL A 817 16.32 18.34 3.51
CA VAL A 817 17.63 18.37 4.17
C VAL A 817 18.21 19.78 4.06
N LYS A 818 18.56 20.37 5.20
CA LYS A 818 19.21 21.68 5.32
C LYS A 818 20.73 21.58 5.13
N GLY A 819 21.34 20.49 5.59
CA GLY A 819 22.77 20.24 5.47
C GLY A 819 23.19 18.95 6.17
N PHE A 820 24.47 18.62 6.07
CA PHE A 820 25.09 17.43 6.63
C PHE A 820 26.21 17.78 7.60
N THR A 821 26.42 16.88 8.56
CA THR A 821 27.65 16.80 9.35
C THR A 821 28.46 15.58 8.89
N GLU A 822 29.51 15.18 9.61
CA GLU A 822 30.29 13.98 9.27
C GLU A 822 29.46 12.69 9.28
N THR A 823 28.44 12.59 10.14
CA THR A 823 27.63 11.36 10.33
C THR A 823 26.12 11.61 10.41
N SER A 824 25.67 12.86 10.33
CA SER A 824 24.27 13.24 10.57
C SER A 824 23.69 14.09 9.45
N ALA A 825 22.36 14.08 9.31
CA ALA A 825 21.62 15.03 8.48
C ALA A 825 20.80 15.98 9.34
N ILE A 826 20.82 17.26 8.98
CA ILE A 826 20.06 18.34 9.60
C ILE A 826 18.89 18.68 8.66
N PHE A 827 17.67 18.70 9.17
CA PHE A 827 16.46 18.94 8.38
C PHE A 827 15.94 20.39 8.53
N GLU A 828 15.09 20.83 7.59
CA GLU A 828 14.49 22.17 7.56
C GLU A 828 13.63 22.46 8.81
N ASP A 829 13.01 21.44 9.41
CA ASP A 829 12.29 21.57 10.69
C ASP A 829 13.20 21.67 11.93
N GLY A 830 14.52 21.61 11.75
CA GLY A 830 15.51 21.67 12.83
C GLY A 830 15.75 20.33 13.53
N THR A 831 15.09 19.24 13.11
CA THR A 831 15.45 17.90 13.60
C THR A 831 16.81 17.48 13.04
N VAL A 832 17.54 16.69 13.82
CA VAL A 832 18.84 16.13 13.46
C VAL A 832 18.74 14.62 13.61
N GLU A 833 19.09 13.88 12.55
CA GLU A 833 19.21 12.43 12.60
C GLU A 833 20.67 12.05 12.54
N ALA A 834 21.15 11.43 13.62
CA ALA A 834 22.52 10.95 13.73
C ALA A 834 22.70 9.56 13.09
N ASP A 835 23.97 9.20 12.94
CA ASP A 835 24.45 7.88 12.54
C ASP A 835 23.85 7.40 11.22
N ILE A 836 23.81 8.27 10.22
CA ILE A 836 23.37 7.91 8.86
C ILE A 836 24.55 7.21 8.18
N ASP A 837 24.34 5.96 7.77
CA ASP A 837 25.35 5.18 7.07
C ASP A 837 25.37 5.48 5.57
N ILE A 838 24.18 5.68 4.97
CA ILE A 838 24.02 5.76 3.51
C ILE A 838 22.99 6.84 3.14
N VAL A 839 23.32 7.64 2.12
CA VAL A 839 22.43 8.63 1.51
C VAL A 839 22.15 8.23 0.06
N ILE A 840 20.88 8.06 -0.29
CA ILE A 840 20.44 7.71 -1.65
C ILE A 840 19.69 8.88 -2.26
N PHE A 841 20.25 9.45 -3.32
CA PHE A 841 19.63 10.50 -4.12
C PHE A 841 18.70 9.91 -5.18
N THR A 842 17.44 10.32 -5.15
CA THR A 842 16.41 9.98 -6.15
C THR A 842 15.94 11.25 -6.88
N THR A 843 16.93 12.08 -7.22
CA THR A 843 16.78 13.46 -7.72
C THR A 843 16.60 13.54 -9.23
N GLY A 844 16.52 12.41 -9.92
CA GLY A 844 16.20 12.33 -11.35
C GLY A 844 17.44 12.27 -12.23
N TYR A 845 17.26 12.59 -13.51
CA TYR A 845 18.28 12.44 -14.54
C TYR A 845 18.36 13.68 -15.42
N ILE A 846 19.55 13.93 -15.96
CA ILE A 846 19.82 14.95 -16.98
C ILE A 846 19.96 14.23 -18.33
N PHE A 847 19.43 14.85 -19.39
CA PHE A 847 19.55 14.35 -20.77
C PHE A 847 20.29 15.36 -21.64
N SER A 848 21.01 14.85 -22.63
CA SER A 848 21.76 15.65 -23.60
C SER A 848 21.81 14.94 -24.96
N PHE A 849 22.16 15.70 -26.00
CA PHE A 849 22.29 15.20 -27.38
C PHE A 849 23.66 15.62 -27.95
N PRO A 850 24.79 15.15 -27.38
CA PRO A 850 26.12 15.66 -27.73
C PRO A 850 26.60 15.26 -29.12
N PHE A 851 25.90 14.33 -29.78
CA PHE A 851 26.14 13.96 -31.18
C PHE A 851 25.44 14.91 -32.17
N LEU A 852 24.61 15.86 -31.72
CA LEU A 852 24.01 16.88 -32.59
C LEU A 852 24.91 18.12 -32.65
N GLU A 853 24.97 18.79 -33.79
CA GLU A 853 25.65 20.08 -33.94
C GLU A 853 24.89 21.24 -33.28
N GLU A 854 25.58 22.31 -32.88
CA GLU A 854 24.92 23.57 -32.50
C GLU A 854 24.42 24.33 -33.75
N PRO A 855 23.30 25.07 -33.69
CA PRO A 855 22.44 25.34 -32.53
C PRO A 855 21.39 24.25 -32.26
N LEU A 856 21.37 23.17 -33.04
CA LEU A 856 20.32 22.15 -32.96
C LEU A 856 20.36 21.39 -31.63
N GLN A 857 21.55 21.12 -31.12
CA GLN A 857 21.75 20.51 -29.81
C GLN A 857 21.07 21.32 -28.68
N SER A 858 21.39 22.61 -28.54
CA SER A 858 20.81 23.47 -27.50
C SER A 858 19.30 23.65 -27.65
N LEU A 859 18.81 23.80 -28.88
CA LEU A 859 17.36 23.91 -29.16
C LEU A 859 16.61 22.63 -28.79
N CYS A 860 17.14 21.45 -29.14
CA CYS A 860 16.51 20.17 -28.81
C CYS A 860 16.46 19.87 -27.31
N ARG A 861 17.38 20.45 -26.50
CA ARG A 861 17.31 20.36 -25.03
C ARG A 861 16.06 21.07 -24.49
N LYS A 862 15.65 22.18 -25.11
CA LYS A 862 14.45 22.93 -24.76
C LYS A 862 13.23 22.31 -25.44
N LYS A 863 12.46 21.49 -24.70
CA LYS A 863 11.26 20.79 -25.22
C LYS A 863 10.24 21.70 -25.95
N ILE A 864 10.17 23.00 -25.63
CA ILE A 864 9.29 23.95 -26.33
C ILE A 864 9.63 24.10 -27.83
N PHE A 865 10.88 23.89 -28.22
CA PHE A 865 11.35 23.97 -29.61
C PHE A 865 11.10 22.68 -30.42
N LEU A 866 10.46 21.68 -29.80
CA LEU A 866 10.02 20.47 -30.49
C LEU A 866 8.53 20.58 -30.80
N HIS A 867 8.17 20.74 -32.08
CA HIS A 867 6.79 20.68 -32.54
C HIS A 867 6.17 19.34 -32.13
N LYS A 868 5.14 19.43 -31.28
CA LYS A 868 4.46 18.30 -30.63
C LYS A 868 5.42 17.33 -29.91
N TRP A 869 6.53 17.84 -29.38
CA TRP A 869 7.58 17.06 -28.71
C TRP A 869 8.27 16.02 -29.61
N VAL A 870 8.24 16.22 -30.94
CA VAL A 870 8.85 15.30 -31.92
C VAL A 870 9.84 16.02 -32.83
N PHE A 871 9.40 17.05 -33.56
CA PHE A 871 10.20 17.65 -34.64
C PHE A 871 10.85 18.97 -34.21
N PRO A 872 12.16 19.18 -34.38
CA PRO A 872 12.80 20.47 -34.14
C PRO A 872 12.19 21.56 -35.04
N SER A 873 11.72 22.65 -34.42
CA SER A 873 11.02 23.74 -35.11
C SER A 873 11.91 24.55 -36.06
N SER A 874 13.23 24.53 -35.87
CA SER A 874 14.21 25.31 -36.63
C SER A 874 14.69 24.64 -37.93
N LEU A 875 14.28 23.41 -38.19
CA LEU A 875 14.87 22.59 -39.24
C LEU A 875 14.19 22.78 -40.60
N GLU A 876 14.95 23.15 -41.63
CA GLU A 876 14.45 23.41 -43.00
C GLU A 876 13.66 22.25 -43.63
N ARG A 877 14.14 21.02 -43.40
CA ARG A 877 13.52 19.77 -43.85
C ARG A 877 13.16 18.93 -42.65
N ALA A 878 11.94 18.39 -42.61
CA ALA A 878 11.42 17.61 -41.48
C ALA A 878 11.98 16.17 -41.42
N THR A 879 13.31 16.00 -41.47
CA THR A 879 14.00 14.70 -41.56
C THR A 879 14.72 14.29 -40.28
N LEU A 880 14.53 15.02 -39.17
CA LEU A 880 14.98 14.63 -37.82
C LEU A 880 13.81 14.60 -36.85
N ALA A 881 13.67 13.52 -36.09
CA ALA A 881 12.64 13.37 -35.07
C ALA A 881 13.22 12.91 -33.73
N ILE A 882 12.80 13.53 -32.65
CA ILE A 882 13.07 13.09 -31.27
C ILE A 882 11.90 12.23 -30.79
N ILE A 883 12.17 10.98 -30.42
CA ILE A 883 11.15 10.01 -30.04
C ILE A 883 11.30 9.66 -28.55
N GLY A 884 10.20 9.67 -27.80
CA GLY A 884 10.18 9.29 -26.38
C GLY A 884 10.60 10.38 -25.38
N LEU A 885 10.97 11.59 -25.84
CA LEU A 885 11.24 12.75 -24.98
C LEU A 885 9.94 13.43 -24.51
N ILE A 886 9.07 12.65 -23.86
CA ILE A 886 7.74 13.09 -23.40
C ILE A 886 7.49 12.72 -21.94
N SER A 887 6.65 13.50 -21.28
CA SER A 887 6.19 13.24 -19.92
C SER A 887 4.67 13.16 -19.93
N LEU A 888 4.11 11.94 -19.87
CA LEU A 888 2.67 11.70 -19.96
C LEU A 888 2.06 11.34 -18.59
N LYS A 889 0.78 11.72 -18.38
CA LYS A 889 -0.08 11.19 -17.31
C LYS A 889 -0.61 9.78 -17.68
N GLY A 890 0.29 8.86 -18.02
CA GLY A 890 -0.08 7.53 -18.52
C GLY A 890 1.13 6.78 -19.08
N SER A 891 0.87 5.84 -19.99
CA SER A 891 1.92 5.04 -20.63
C SER A 891 2.76 5.88 -21.59
N ILE A 892 4.08 5.85 -21.40
CA ILE A 892 5.04 6.45 -22.35
C ILE A 892 5.18 5.58 -23.60
N LEU A 893 5.03 4.25 -23.47
CA LEU A 893 5.17 3.31 -24.58
C LEU A 893 4.19 3.63 -25.72
N SER A 894 2.91 3.81 -25.40
CA SER A 894 1.85 4.10 -26.36
C SER A 894 2.04 5.46 -27.05
N GLY A 895 2.53 6.45 -26.29
CA GLY A 895 2.89 7.76 -26.85
C GLY A 895 4.08 7.65 -27.81
N THR A 896 5.11 6.91 -27.43
CA THR A 896 6.32 6.69 -28.23
C THR A 896 6.01 5.96 -29.54
N GLU A 897 5.16 4.92 -29.50
CA GLU A 897 4.70 4.22 -30.70
C GLU A 897 3.99 5.17 -31.67
N LEU A 898 3.08 6.02 -31.19
CA LEU A 898 2.37 6.98 -32.03
C LEU A 898 3.28 8.09 -32.56
N GLN A 899 4.26 8.55 -31.78
CA GLN A 899 5.29 9.47 -32.25
C GLN A 899 6.08 8.85 -33.42
N ALA A 900 6.52 7.60 -33.28
CA ALA A 900 7.25 6.89 -34.33
C ALA A 900 6.39 6.71 -35.59
N ARG A 901 5.12 6.27 -35.44
CA ARG A 901 4.18 6.13 -36.57
C ARG A 901 3.95 7.44 -37.31
N TRP A 902 3.84 8.55 -36.58
CA TRP A 902 3.70 9.87 -37.20
C TRP A 902 5.00 10.30 -37.89
N ALA A 903 6.15 10.13 -37.23
CA ALA A 903 7.45 10.50 -37.75
C ALA A 903 7.78 9.82 -39.08
N THR A 904 7.59 8.50 -39.17
CA THR A 904 7.80 7.73 -40.41
C THR A 904 6.95 8.24 -41.57
N ARG A 905 5.72 8.70 -41.30
CA ARG A 905 4.83 9.22 -42.35
C ARG A 905 5.23 10.62 -42.81
N VAL A 906 5.78 11.45 -41.91
CA VAL A 906 6.36 12.74 -42.27
C VAL A 906 7.60 12.53 -43.13
N PHE A 907 8.50 11.61 -42.75
CA PHE A 907 9.69 11.28 -43.54
C PHE A 907 9.34 10.75 -44.93
N LYS A 908 8.27 9.95 -45.04
CA LYS A 908 7.74 9.48 -46.34
C LYS A 908 7.02 10.56 -47.16
N GLY A 909 6.82 11.77 -46.62
CA GLY A 909 6.08 12.85 -47.27
C GLY A 909 4.55 12.67 -47.28
N LEU A 910 4.01 11.69 -46.54
CA LEU A 910 2.58 11.42 -46.46
C LEU A 910 1.84 12.33 -45.45
N CYS A 911 2.59 12.96 -44.53
CA CYS A 911 2.08 13.94 -43.57
C CYS A 911 2.95 15.19 -43.68
N LYS A 912 2.32 16.37 -43.83
CA LYS A 912 3.04 17.64 -43.87
C LYS A 912 3.06 18.27 -42.47
N ILE A 913 4.21 18.81 -42.09
CA ILE A 913 4.31 19.70 -40.92
C ILE A 913 4.34 21.17 -41.39
N PRO A 914 3.96 22.13 -40.54
CA PRO A 914 4.04 23.54 -40.89
C PRO A 914 5.48 23.98 -41.22
N PRO A 915 5.67 25.02 -42.06
CA PRO A 915 7.01 25.52 -42.38
C PRO A 915 7.77 25.99 -41.14
N PRO A 916 9.12 25.87 -41.11
CA PRO A 916 9.94 26.22 -39.96
C PRO A 916 9.78 27.67 -39.51
N GLN A 917 9.57 28.61 -40.44
CA GLN A 917 9.35 30.02 -40.12
C GLN A 917 8.11 30.20 -39.23
N LYS A 918 7.03 29.45 -39.51
CA LYS A 918 5.81 29.47 -38.71
C LYS A 918 6.03 28.81 -37.35
N LEU A 919 6.69 27.66 -37.32
CA LEU A 919 6.97 26.93 -36.07
C LEU A 919 7.85 27.75 -35.13
N MET A 920 8.93 28.35 -35.65
CA MET A 920 9.82 29.21 -34.87
C MET A 920 9.09 30.45 -34.36
N ALA A 921 8.28 31.12 -35.18
CA ALA A 921 7.48 32.26 -34.72
C ALA A 921 6.51 31.89 -33.58
N GLU A 922 5.86 30.72 -33.67
CA GLU A 922 4.98 30.22 -32.61
C GLU A 922 5.76 29.90 -31.31
N VAL A 923 6.94 29.28 -31.43
CA VAL A 923 7.77 28.91 -30.27
C VAL A 923 8.37 30.14 -29.60
N THR A 924 8.95 31.07 -30.36
CA THR A 924 9.53 32.31 -29.80
C THR A 924 8.45 33.14 -29.09
N LYS A 925 7.27 33.29 -29.70
CA LYS A 925 6.13 33.94 -29.03
C LYS A 925 5.76 33.24 -27.72
N LYS A 926 5.77 31.90 -27.70
CA LYS A 926 5.47 31.13 -26.50
C LYS A 926 6.56 31.31 -25.43
N GLU A 927 7.84 31.29 -25.81
CA GLU A 927 8.97 31.52 -24.90
C GLU A 927 8.90 32.92 -24.28
N GLU A 928 8.62 33.95 -25.07
CA GLU A 928 8.42 35.33 -24.57
C GLU A 928 7.27 35.40 -23.57
N LEU A 929 6.14 34.74 -23.85
CA LEU A 929 4.99 34.72 -22.93
C LEU A 929 5.31 33.98 -21.62
N ILE A 930 6.15 32.95 -21.67
CA ILE A 930 6.65 32.23 -20.48
C ILE A 930 7.59 33.14 -19.68
N GLN A 931 8.56 33.78 -20.32
CA GLN A 931 9.50 34.71 -19.67
C GLN A 931 8.79 35.90 -19.02
N ARG A 932 7.71 36.38 -19.64
CA ARG A 932 6.84 37.44 -19.09
C ARG A 932 5.87 36.94 -18.01
N GLY A 933 5.86 35.63 -17.70
CA GLY A 933 4.96 35.02 -16.71
C GLY A 933 3.48 34.99 -17.11
N VAL A 934 3.15 35.27 -18.37
CA VAL A 934 1.77 35.33 -18.89
C VAL A 934 1.18 33.92 -19.04
N ILE A 935 2.02 32.95 -19.43
CA ILE A 935 1.66 31.54 -19.52
C ILE A 935 2.66 30.69 -18.72
N ALA A 936 2.19 29.60 -18.13
CA ALA A 936 3.07 28.66 -17.47
C ALA A 936 3.87 27.84 -18.49
N ASP A 937 5.10 27.48 -18.14
CA ASP A 937 5.91 26.57 -18.97
C ASP A 937 5.33 25.15 -18.95
N ALA A 938 4.66 24.80 -20.05
CA ALA A 938 4.06 23.49 -20.24
C ALA A 938 5.08 22.36 -20.38
N THR A 939 6.38 22.64 -20.58
CA THR A 939 7.42 21.59 -20.65
C THR A 939 7.75 20.96 -19.30
N GLN A 940 7.38 21.65 -18.23
CA GLN A 940 7.50 21.17 -16.85
C GLN A 940 6.31 20.29 -16.43
N ASP A 941 5.21 20.30 -17.20
CA ASP A 941 3.98 19.60 -16.84
C ASP A 941 3.82 18.28 -17.60
N LYS A 942 3.21 17.29 -16.93
CA LYS A 942 2.84 16.04 -17.59
C LYS A 942 1.65 16.28 -18.53
N LEU A 943 1.81 15.92 -19.79
CA LEU A 943 0.78 15.97 -20.83
C LEU A 943 -0.38 15.02 -20.51
N ASP A 944 -1.60 15.43 -20.88
CA ASP A 944 -2.77 14.55 -20.81
C ASP A 944 -2.64 13.44 -21.85
N TYR A 945 -2.79 12.20 -21.40
CA TYR A 945 -2.58 11.01 -22.23
C TYR A 945 -3.54 10.98 -23.43
N ILE A 946 -4.84 11.14 -23.21
CA ILE A 946 -5.85 10.98 -24.27
C ILE A 946 -5.75 12.12 -25.28
N LEU A 947 -5.60 13.36 -24.79
CA LEU A 947 -5.52 14.53 -25.67
C LEU A 947 -4.30 14.47 -26.57
N TYR A 948 -3.14 14.11 -26.02
CA TYR A 948 -1.90 14.02 -26.79
C TYR A 948 -1.96 12.90 -27.83
N LEU A 949 -2.40 11.70 -27.45
CA LEU A 949 -2.49 10.58 -28.38
C LEU A 949 -3.54 10.84 -29.47
N ASP A 950 -4.69 11.44 -29.14
CA ASP A 950 -5.69 11.84 -30.13
C ASP A 950 -5.14 12.89 -31.12
N GLU A 951 -4.29 13.81 -30.66
CA GLU A 951 -3.67 14.82 -31.51
C GLU A 951 -2.71 14.18 -32.52
N LEU A 952 -1.84 13.27 -32.07
CA LEU A 952 -0.93 12.53 -32.97
C LEU A 952 -1.70 11.60 -33.91
N ALA A 953 -2.70 10.88 -33.40
CA ALA A 953 -3.54 9.99 -34.18
C ALA A 953 -4.33 10.74 -35.26
N ALA A 954 -4.75 11.98 -35.00
CA ALA A 954 -5.40 12.83 -36.00
C ALA A 954 -4.44 13.19 -37.15
N CYS A 955 -3.18 13.49 -36.86
CA CYS A 955 -2.16 13.80 -37.88
C CYS A 955 -1.93 12.65 -38.88
N ILE A 956 -2.19 11.40 -38.48
CA ILE A 956 -2.05 10.22 -39.33
C ILE A 956 -3.37 9.61 -39.79
N GLY A 957 -4.52 10.20 -39.42
CA GLY A 957 -5.85 9.67 -39.75
C GLY A 957 -6.25 8.39 -38.99
N ALA A 958 -5.62 8.11 -37.85
CA ALA A 958 -5.89 6.94 -37.00
C ALA A 958 -6.80 7.25 -35.80
N LYS A 959 -7.22 8.51 -35.62
CA LYS A 959 -8.13 8.90 -34.53
C LYS A 959 -9.54 8.31 -34.77
N PRO A 960 -10.08 7.49 -33.86
CA PRO A 960 -11.42 6.93 -34.03
C PRO A 960 -12.49 8.02 -33.93
N SER A 961 -13.46 7.99 -34.84
CA SER A 961 -14.65 8.86 -34.77
C SER A 961 -15.74 8.19 -33.95
N LEU A 962 -16.02 8.72 -32.76
CA LEU A 962 -17.04 8.18 -31.87
C LEU A 962 -18.44 8.19 -32.49
N LEU A 963 -18.79 9.22 -33.27
CA LEU A 963 -20.09 9.31 -33.94
C LEU A 963 -20.24 8.22 -35.00
N LEU A 964 -19.21 8.01 -35.83
CA LEU A 964 -19.24 6.96 -36.86
C LEU A 964 -19.24 5.57 -36.24
N LEU A 965 -18.50 5.37 -35.14
CA LEU A 965 -18.53 4.12 -34.39
C LEU A 965 -19.91 3.87 -33.78
N LEU A 966 -20.56 4.88 -33.20
CA LEU A 966 -21.90 4.71 -32.63
C LEU A 966 -22.92 4.27 -33.68
N LEU A 967 -22.81 4.74 -34.92
CA LEU A 967 -23.69 4.35 -36.02
C LEU A 967 -23.38 2.94 -36.56
N ARG A 968 -22.12 2.51 -36.58
CA ARG A 968 -21.70 1.22 -37.19
C ARG A 968 -21.60 0.06 -36.21
N ASP A 969 -21.12 0.31 -35.00
CA ASP A 969 -20.92 -0.66 -33.93
C ASP A 969 -21.17 -0.01 -32.56
N PRO A 970 -22.45 0.13 -32.15
CA PRO A 970 -22.82 0.78 -30.91
C PRO A 970 -22.15 0.17 -29.67
N ARG A 971 -21.93 -1.15 -29.67
CA ARG A 971 -21.27 -1.86 -28.57
C ARG A 971 -19.82 -1.43 -28.46
N LEU A 972 -19.09 -1.38 -29.57
CA LEU A 972 -17.71 -0.89 -29.58
C LEU A 972 -17.63 0.59 -29.22
N ALA A 973 -18.55 1.43 -29.71
CA ALA A 973 -18.59 2.86 -29.39
C ALA A 973 -18.76 3.10 -27.88
N TRP A 974 -19.61 2.29 -27.23
CA TRP A 974 -19.79 2.30 -25.78
C TRP A 974 -18.49 2.01 -25.03
N GLU A 975 -17.79 0.93 -25.39
CA GLU A 975 -16.53 0.55 -24.76
C GLU A 975 -15.41 1.57 -25.04
N VAL A 976 -15.38 2.18 -26.23
CA VAL A 976 -14.40 3.22 -26.55
C VAL A 976 -14.64 4.49 -25.71
N PHE A 977 -15.90 4.85 -25.42
CA PHE A 977 -16.22 6.07 -24.66
C PHE A 977 -16.19 5.88 -23.14
N PHE A 978 -16.87 4.85 -22.62
CA PHE A 978 -17.01 4.58 -21.19
C PHE A 978 -15.93 3.64 -20.63
N GLY A 979 -15.29 2.85 -21.48
CA GLY A 979 -14.17 1.99 -21.14
C GLY A 979 -12.82 2.73 -21.16
N PRO A 980 -11.72 2.00 -20.88
CA PRO A 980 -10.38 2.56 -20.83
C PRO A 980 -9.91 2.94 -22.24
N CYS A 981 -9.18 4.05 -22.33
CA CYS A 981 -8.55 4.50 -23.58
C CYS A 981 -7.25 3.73 -23.83
N THR A 982 -7.37 2.48 -24.22
CA THR A 982 -6.24 1.60 -24.54
C THR A 982 -5.63 1.89 -25.91
N PRO A 983 -4.34 1.53 -26.14
CA PRO A 983 -3.65 1.81 -27.40
C PRO A 983 -4.34 1.22 -28.64
N TYR A 984 -5.02 0.09 -28.49
CA TYR A 984 -5.76 -0.60 -29.55
C TYR A 984 -6.78 0.30 -30.28
N GLN A 985 -7.31 1.32 -29.60
CA GLN A 985 -8.26 2.27 -30.21
C GLN A 985 -7.66 3.00 -31.42
N TYR A 986 -6.34 3.24 -31.43
CA TYR A 986 -5.60 3.89 -32.52
C TYR A 986 -5.18 2.94 -33.65
N ARG A 987 -5.78 1.73 -33.65
CA ARG A 987 -5.68 0.72 -34.71
C ARG A 987 -7.04 0.32 -35.28
N LEU A 988 -8.14 0.96 -34.84
CA LEU A 988 -9.48 0.73 -35.38
C LEU A 988 -9.64 1.22 -36.83
N VAL A 989 -8.99 2.34 -37.15
CA VAL A 989 -9.08 3.02 -38.44
C VAL A 989 -7.72 3.59 -38.87
N GLY A 990 -7.62 3.97 -40.13
CA GLY A 990 -6.43 4.63 -40.68
C GLY A 990 -5.26 3.69 -40.99
N PRO A 991 -4.09 4.26 -41.31
CA PRO A 991 -2.89 3.51 -41.66
C PRO A 991 -2.41 2.61 -40.53
N GLY A 992 -2.13 1.34 -40.85
CA GLY A 992 -1.74 0.33 -39.87
C GLY A 992 -2.90 -0.23 -39.05
N ARG A 993 -4.15 -0.14 -39.56
CA ARG A 993 -5.33 -0.79 -38.96
C ARG A 993 -5.05 -2.26 -38.65
N TRP A 994 -5.49 -2.71 -37.47
CA TRP A 994 -5.33 -4.10 -37.03
C TRP A 994 -6.71 -4.74 -36.80
N GLU A 995 -6.97 -5.88 -37.43
CA GLU A 995 -8.27 -6.57 -37.35
C GLU A 995 -8.61 -7.01 -35.93
N GLY A 996 -7.60 -7.38 -35.13
CA GLY A 996 -7.77 -7.78 -33.73
C GLY A 996 -8.14 -6.63 -32.78
N ALA A 997 -8.02 -5.37 -33.20
CA ALA A 997 -8.23 -4.20 -32.33
C ALA A 997 -9.62 -4.17 -31.70
N ARG A 998 -10.66 -4.52 -32.48
CA ARG A 998 -12.04 -4.61 -31.99
C ARG A 998 -12.16 -5.64 -30.87
N ASN A 999 -11.68 -6.85 -31.11
CA ASN A 999 -11.75 -7.92 -30.13
C ASN A 999 -10.97 -7.53 -28.86
N ALA A 1000 -9.78 -6.94 -29.04
CA ALA A 1000 -8.96 -6.52 -27.92
C ALA A 1000 -9.62 -5.47 -27.03
N ILE A 1001 -10.38 -4.53 -27.59
CA ILE A 1001 -11.15 -3.56 -26.80
C ILE A 1001 -12.32 -4.23 -26.07
N LEU A 1002 -13.01 -5.17 -26.72
CA LEU A 1002 -14.19 -5.82 -26.13
C LEU A 1002 -13.83 -6.83 -25.03
N THR A 1003 -12.63 -7.41 -25.04
CA THR A 1003 -12.20 -8.44 -24.06
C THR A 1003 -11.19 -7.93 -23.02
N GLN A 1004 -10.75 -6.67 -23.08
CA GLN A 1004 -9.70 -6.13 -22.18
C GLN A 1004 -10.03 -6.29 -20.68
N TRP A 1005 -11.30 -6.21 -20.29
CA TRP A 1005 -11.71 -6.43 -18.90
C TRP A 1005 -11.58 -7.90 -18.48
N ASP A 1006 -11.93 -8.84 -19.36
CA ASP A 1006 -11.78 -10.28 -19.10
C ASP A 1006 -10.29 -10.65 -18.99
N ARG A 1007 -9.45 -10.12 -19.88
CA ARG A 1007 -7.98 -10.29 -19.83
C ARG A 1007 -7.33 -9.68 -18.58
N THR A 1008 -7.92 -8.61 -18.06
CA THR A 1008 -7.50 -7.98 -16.79
C THR A 1008 -7.82 -8.86 -15.58
N LEU A 1009 -8.96 -9.56 -15.61
CA LEU A 1009 -9.42 -10.40 -14.49
C LEU A 1009 -8.84 -11.81 -14.53
N LYS A 1010 -8.51 -12.34 -15.71
CA LYS A 1010 -7.97 -13.70 -15.90
C LYS A 1010 -6.79 -14.05 -14.98
N PRO A 1011 -5.74 -13.23 -14.83
CA PRO A 1011 -4.59 -13.57 -13.97
C PRO A 1011 -4.93 -13.56 -12.47
N LEU A 1012 -6.05 -12.94 -12.06
CA LEU A 1012 -6.48 -12.85 -10.65
C LEU A 1012 -7.34 -14.05 -10.23
N LYS A 1013 -8.06 -14.66 -11.18
CA LYS A 1013 -9.03 -15.75 -10.94
C LYS A 1013 -8.38 -17.13 -10.93
N THR A 1014 -7.31 -17.30 -10.16
CA THR A 1014 -6.59 -18.58 -10.03
C THR A 1014 -7.28 -19.59 -9.11
N ARG A 1015 -8.23 -19.13 -8.28
CA ARG A 1015 -9.23 -19.93 -7.56
C ARG A 1015 -10.62 -19.43 -7.94
N VAL A 1016 -11.51 -20.33 -8.35
CA VAL A 1016 -12.93 -20.01 -8.63
C VAL A 1016 -13.77 -20.50 -7.43
N PRO A 1017 -14.36 -19.59 -6.64
CA PRO A 1017 -15.26 -19.96 -5.55
C PRO A 1017 -16.50 -20.71 -6.09
N PRO A 1018 -17.07 -21.68 -5.34
CA PRO A 1018 -18.35 -22.31 -5.67
C PRO A 1018 -19.48 -21.26 -5.71
N ASP A 1019 -20.42 -21.41 -6.65
CA ASP A 1019 -21.65 -20.61 -6.75
C ASP A 1019 -21.48 -19.08 -6.75
N THR A 1020 -20.66 -18.56 -7.67
CA THR A 1020 -20.88 -17.18 -8.11
C THR A 1020 -21.93 -17.17 -9.20
N PRO A 1021 -23.18 -16.70 -8.94
CA PRO A 1021 -24.01 -16.22 -10.04
C PRO A 1021 -23.16 -15.23 -10.81
N LYS A 1022 -23.11 -15.38 -12.15
CA LYS A 1022 -22.42 -14.43 -13.03
C LYS A 1022 -22.79 -13.04 -12.52
N PRO A 1023 -21.82 -12.16 -12.23
CA PRO A 1023 -22.16 -10.82 -11.79
C PRO A 1023 -23.18 -10.30 -12.79
N ALA A 1024 -24.38 -9.98 -12.31
CA ALA A 1024 -25.36 -9.28 -13.12
C ALA A 1024 -24.59 -8.07 -13.64
N SER A 1025 -24.21 -8.11 -14.92
CA SER A 1025 -23.36 -7.14 -15.58
C SER A 1025 -23.81 -5.78 -15.06
N THR A 1026 -22.99 -5.13 -14.23
CA THR A 1026 -23.35 -3.89 -13.52
C THR A 1026 -23.61 -2.82 -14.57
N SER A 1027 -24.84 -2.77 -15.05
CA SER A 1027 -25.13 -2.13 -16.33
C SER A 1027 -26.64 -2.00 -16.57
N HIS A 1028 -27.50 -1.93 -15.54
CA HIS A 1028 -28.89 -1.55 -15.77
C HIS A 1028 -29.11 -0.04 -15.59
N CYS A 1029 -28.66 0.58 -14.48
CA CYS A 1029 -28.77 2.04 -14.34
C CYS A 1029 -27.89 2.83 -15.32
N TRP A 1030 -26.69 2.33 -15.66
CA TRP A 1030 -25.81 2.98 -16.63
C TRP A 1030 -26.25 2.78 -18.08
N ARG A 1031 -26.89 1.66 -18.45
CA ARG A 1031 -27.48 1.49 -19.80
C ARG A 1031 -28.66 2.42 -20.04
N ALA A 1032 -29.44 2.75 -19.01
CA ALA A 1032 -30.59 3.64 -19.14
C ALA A 1032 -30.19 5.11 -19.38
N TRP A 1033 -29.13 5.61 -18.72
CA TRP A 1033 -28.69 7.02 -18.83
C TRP A 1033 -27.45 7.25 -19.69
N GLY A 1034 -26.62 6.22 -19.91
CA GLY A 1034 -25.38 6.39 -20.68
C GLY A 1034 -25.61 6.58 -22.17
N GLY A 1035 -26.72 6.08 -22.74
CA GLY A 1035 -27.13 6.40 -24.11
C GLY A 1035 -27.44 7.89 -24.30
N PRO A 1036 -28.36 8.47 -23.49
CA PRO A 1036 -28.63 9.91 -23.48
C PRO A 1036 -27.40 10.79 -23.18
N VAL A 1037 -26.55 10.39 -22.22
CA VAL A 1037 -25.31 11.14 -21.89
C VAL A 1037 -24.30 11.06 -23.04
N LEU A 1038 -24.10 9.89 -23.65
CA LEU A 1038 -23.24 9.74 -24.83
C LEU A 1038 -23.76 10.60 -26.00
N LEU A 1039 -25.07 10.59 -26.26
CA LEU A 1039 -25.69 11.37 -27.32
C LEU A 1039 -25.57 12.89 -27.06
N ALA A 1040 -25.85 13.35 -25.84
CA ALA A 1040 -25.69 14.74 -25.44
C ALA A 1040 -24.22 15.20 -25.53
N SER A 1041 -23.28 14.34 -25.12
CA SER A 1041 -21.85 14.60 -25.23
C SER A 1041 -21.42 14.74 -26.69
N LEU A 1042 -21.89 13.84 -27.56
CA LEU A 1042 -21.60 13.88 -29.01
C LEU A 1042 -22.18 15.13 -29.67
N LEU A 1043 -23.39 15.55 -29.30
CA LEU A 1043 -24.02 16.79 -29.81
C LEU A 1043 -23.24 18.05 -29.36
N LEU A 1044 -22.74 18.08 -28.12
CA LEU A 1044 -21.90 19.18 -27.61
C LEU A 1044 -20.51 19.22 -28.27
N ILE A 1045 -19.87 18.06 -28.41
CA ILE A 1045 -18.58 17.94 -29.13
C ILE A 1045 -18.77 18.38 -30.58
N TYR A 1046 -19.82 17.91 -31.26
CA TYR A 1046 -20.13 18.30 -32.63
C TYR A 1046 -20.37 19.80 -32.76
N LYS A 1047 -21.13 20.42 -31.84
CA LYS A 1047 -21.36 21.88 -31.80
C LYS A 1047 -20.06 22.68 -31.62
N SER A 1048 -19.16 22.23 -30.74
CA SER A 1048 -17.85 22.87 -30.53
C SER A 1048 -16.91 22.71 -31.73
N SER A 1049 -16.88 21.52 -32.37
CA SER A 1049 -16.13 21.27 -33.60
C SER A 1049 -16.69 22.06 -34.77
N LEU A 1050 -18.00 22.21 -34.89
CA LEU A 1050 -18.65 23.03 -35.92
C LEU A 1050 -18.29 24.51 -35.73
N SER A 1051 -18.28 25.00 -34.49
CA SER A 1051 -17.88 26.37 -34.14
C SER A 1051 -16.40 26.63 -34.46
N LYS A 1052 -15.51 25.68 -34.15
CA LYS A 1052 -14.09 25.78 -34.47
C LYS A 1052 -13.82 25.65 -35.98
N TRP A 1053 -14.53 24.76 -36.66
CA TRP A 1053 -14.49 24.60 -38.11
C TRP A 1053 -15.03 25.85 -38.84
N MET A 1054 -16.07 26.50 -38.31
CA MET A 1054 -16.56 27.79 -38.79
C MET A 1054 -15.52 28.90 -38.57
N GLN A 1055 -14.85 28.97 -37.41
CA GLN A 1055 -13.77 29.93 -37.15
C GLN A 1055 -12.55 29.71 -38.06
N ASP A 1056 -12.14 28.47 -38.30
CA ASP A 1056 -10.96 28.14 -39.14
C ASP A 1056 -11.25 28.32 -40.65
N ARG A 1057 -12.51 28.22 -41.11
CA ARG A 1057 -12.89 28.46 -42.52
C ARG A 1057 -13.34 29.89 -42.84
N LEU A 1058 -13.86 30.65 -41.87
CA LEU A 1058 -14.27 32.04 -42.08
C LEU A 1058 -13.12 33.05 -41.89
N SER A 1059 -12.03 32.65 -41.21
CA SER A 1059 -10.86 33.51 -40.98
C SER A 1059 -9.98 33.81 -42.20
N PRO A 1060 -9.92 33.02 -43.30
CA PRO A 1060 -9.14 33.41 -44.47
C PRO A 1060 -9.89 34.34 -45.46
N GLN A 1061 -11.20 34.53 -45.32
CA GLN A 1061 -12.02 35.21 -46.36
C GLN A 1061 -12.59 36.57 -45.96
N LEU A 1062 -12.44 37.01 -44.71
CA LEU A 1062 -12.80 38.35 -44.28
C LEU A 1062 -11.61 38.98 -43.56
N GLY A 1063 -10.78 39.69 -44.33
CA GLY A 1063 -9.75 40.59 -43.80
C GLY A 1063 -10.39 41.81 -43.14
N LEU A 1064 -10.99 41.63 -41.97
CA LEU A 1064 -11.45 42.71 -41.10
C LEU A 1064 -10.88 42.54 -39.70
N CYS A 1065 -10.01 43.47 -39.34
CA CYS A 1065 -9.47 43.63 -38.01
C CYS A 1065 -10.61 43.86 -37.01
N PHE A 1066 -10.79 42.96 -36.05
CA PHE A 1066 -11.42 43.30 -34.77
C PHE A 1066 -10.51 42.83 -33.63
N GLY A 1067 -9.86 43.81 -33.00
CA GLY A 1067 -9.13 43.63 -31.75
C GLY A 1067 -10.08 43.27 -30.61
N CYS A 1068 -9.57 42.48 -29.67
CA CYS A 1068 -10.22 42.14 -28.42
C CYS A 1068 -10.57 43.39 -27.61
N ALA A 1069 -11.86 43.58 -27.31
CA ALA A 1069 -12.32 44.36 -26.17
C ALA A 1069 -13.00 43.40 -25.15
N PRO A 1070 -12.84 43.60 -23.83
CA PRO A 1070 -13.24 42.60 -22.83
C PRO A 1070 -14.75 42.54 -22.64
N TRP A 1071 -15.27 41.32 -22.42
CA TRP A 1071 -16.60 41.05 -21.89
C TRP A 1071 -16.71 41.55 -20.44
N SER A 1072 -17.02 42.83 -20.25
CA SER A 1072 -17.38 43.41 -18.96
C SER A 1072 -18.43 44.53 -19.06
N SER A 1073 -19.41 44.43 -19.98
CA SER A 1073 -20.42 45.50 -20.16
C SER A 1073 -21.87 45.05 -20.39
N TRP A 1074 -22.24 43.80 -20.07
CA TRP A 1074 -23.61 43.30 -20.23
C TRP A 1074 -24.31 42.80 -18.94
N ALA A 1075 -23.80 43.18 -17.77
CA ALA A 1075 -24.42 42.86 -16.47
C ALA A 1075 -24.80 44.10 -15.63
N GLY A 1076 -25.05 45.25 -16.27
CA GLY A 1076 -25.32 46.54 -15.59
C GLY A 1076 -26.58 47.29 -16.02
N ARG A 1077 -27.52 46.66 -16.75
CA ARG A 1077 -28.78 47.31 -17.20
C ARG A 1077 -30.04 46.50 -16.92
N LEU A 1078 -30.09 45.83 -15.76
CA LEU A 1078 -31.28 45.12 -15.27
C LEU A 1078 -31.52 45.32 -13.76
N ALA A 1079 -30.98 46.41 -13.21
CA ALA A 1079 -31.20 46.81 -11.82
C ALA A 1079 -31.29 48.35 -11.68
N SER A 1080 -32.19 48.97 -12.45
CA SER A 1080 -32.58 50.38 -12.25
C SER A 1080 -33.84 50.72 -13.07
N SER A 1081 -34.97 50.08 -12.80
CA SER A 1081 -36.31 50.54 -13.26
C SER A 1081 -37.43 49.80 -12.52
N VAL A 1082 -37.41 49.87 -11.19
CA VAL A 1082 -38.58 49.63 -10.33
C VAL A 1082 -38.68 50.79 -9.37
N ALA A 1083 -39.39 51.84 -9.79
CA ALA A 1083 -40.15 52.79 -8.96
C ALA A 1083 -40.45 54.05 -9.80
N ALA A 1084 -41.60 54.07 -10.49
CA ALA A 1084 -42.52 55.21 -10.55
C ALA A 1084 -43.64 54.97 -11.59
N LEU A 1085 -44.85 54.71 -11.07
CA LEU A 1085 -46.16 55.24 -11.55
C LEU A 1085 -46.66 54.79 -12.94
N ARG A 1086 -47.95 54.57 -13.24
CA ARG A 1086 -49.25 54.36 -12.56
C ARG A 1086 -50.27 54.37 -13.73
N GLY A 1087 -51.37 53.62 -13.62
CA GLY A 1087 -52.58 53.76 -14.46
C GLY A 1087 -52.51 53.00 -15.78
N GLY A 1088 -53.56 52.39 -16.31
CA GLY A 1088 -54.99 52.32 -15.99
C GLY A 1088 -55.66 51.49 -17.09
N ASP A 1089 -56.82 50.92 -16.74
CA ASP A 1089 -57.75 50.08 -17.51
C ASP A 1089 -57.33 48.65 -17.89
#